data_AF-A0A095UNE2-F1
#
_entry.id   AF-A0A095UNE2-F1
#
_cell.length_a   1.000
_cell.length_b   1.000
_cell.length_c   1.000
_cell.angle_alpha   90.00
_cell.angle_beta   90.00
_cell.angle_gamma   90.00
#
_symmetry.space_group_name_H-M   'P 1'
#
loop_
_entity.id
_entity.type
_entity.pdbx_description
1 polymer ?
#
loop_
_entity_poly.entity_id
_entity_poly.type
_entity_poly.pdbx_seq_one_letter_code
_entity_poly.pdbx_strand_id
1 'polypeptide(L)'
;MNEISKALGVVHPSLASLHGLPLYVFLLVAVLTLAFLIGYVVKGTQVWWQLRSALKAVRSLLKAGPAPNPTEVASAFRREPLKHLWVEYADTLHELRKAGSGETALTEFRATMPAEAMFTKEVLVDGRLFDEFTRHLPGVLTGLGIIGTFAGLLSGLDKFKVDPEKVQNTVNGLGPLLEGVQHAFVASGSAIACAMLVVFISRFTLAYFYRLVEHLTNGIDSLYRTGAGEEYLARLVKSSEQNAASTAQLKDALVEDLHKMMTNLVDRQIAAQETASLALGKHIGEAISTAIAEPMKRVGDAMEATSRGNGEQVNSMLETLLTGFMAKLEDTFGGQMRGINEQMQRSMDSMAAVQASLQGLLSDIRSTNEHAASQMSGTLEDAMKKAADNQQLLTEQMREFVQDFRSLVTEEQSKSKHAMNEAVMKVLGEVETAMEGLENVRKASAAEESGRNDRLATQTNQLVGGLTTQVESLLGAVSDQVSKTQRNIDALGDVSLRAIDGMNQGALTIGSAAQRFETAGGAVTDAFDRSTKVAETLATTAASLQAASTAVQRGFEQYDSTRKTVDTQVAALMGLIESVKREAGISQELVNSIKTSAEAMRQSEAEAREHLGQVNAALVKAFSDFGNALVSQVKSTIAETDRHLAQGTGHLNGVVQELANAVQRMKRA
;
A
#
# COMPACT_ATOMS: atom_id res chain seq x y z
N MET A 1 23.79 62.73 36.39
CA MET A 1 22.31 62.65 36.46
C MET A 1 21.64 63.86 35.82
N ASN A 2 21.96 65.11 36.21
CA ASN A 2 21.36 66.32 35.61
C ASN A 2 21.63 66.51 34.11
N GLU A 3 22.76 66.03 33.58
CA GLU A 3 23.05 66.08 32.14
C GLU A 3 22.24 65.05 31.34
N ILE A 4 21.94 63.88 31.93
CA ILE A 4 21.16 62.80 31.28
C ILE A 4 19.67 63.17 31.24
N SER A 5 19.13 63.74 32.31
CA SER A 5 17.74 64.24 32.34
C SER A 5 17.54 65.43 31.38
N LYS A 6 18.53 66.34 31.27
CA LYS A 6 18.50 67.42 30.26
C LYS A 6 18.49 66.90 28.82
N ALA A 7 19.29 65.88 28.51
CA ALA A 7 19.31 65.28 27.16
C ALA A 7 17.99 64.56 26.82
N LEU A 8 17.39 63.86 27.79
CA LEU A 8 16.07 63.23 27.65
C LEU A 8 14.92 64.25 27.50
N GLY A 9 15.06 65.43 28.10
CA GLY A 9 14.13 66.56 27.97
C GLY A 9 13.98 67.09 26.55
N VAL A 10 14.97 66.85 25.66
CA VAL A 10 14.90 67.19 24.23
C VAL A 10 13.92 66.27 23.48
N VAL A 11 13.69 65.06 23.97
CA VAL A 11 12.79 64.07 23.34
C VAL A 11 11.34 64.27 23.80
N HIS A 12 11.12 64.52 25.09
CA HIS A 12 9.82 64.92 25.61
C HIS A 12 9.98 65.72 26.92
N PRO A 13 9.29 66.86 27.10
CA PRO A 13 9.51 67.74 28.27
C PRO A 13 9.21 67.07 29.62
N SER A 14 8.34 66.05 29.66
CA SER A 14 8.06 65.28 30.89
C SER A 14 9.13 64.26 31.28
N LEU A 15 10.14 64.01 30.43
CA LEU A 15 11.30 63.16 30.73
C LEU A 15 12.42 63.94 31.43
N ALA A 16 12.42 65.27 31.33
CA ALA A 16 13.42 66.14 31.95
C ALA A 16 13.32 66.19 33.48
N SER A 17 12.13 65.90 34.00
CA SER A 17 11.74 65.98 35.41
C SER A 17 11.76 64.63 36.14
N LEU A 18 12.16 63.55 35.46
CA LEU A 18 12.37 62.24 36.08
C LEU A 18 13.61 62.26 36.98
N HIS A 19 13.40 62.07 38.28
CA HIS A 19 14.47 61.97 39.28
C HIS A 19 14.24 60.76 40.20
N GLY A 20 15.33 60.18 40.74
CA GLY A 20 15.26 59.05 41.67
C GLY A 20 14.96 57.69 41.01
N LEU A 21 14.27 56.81 41.73
CA LEU A 21 14.00 55.42 41.34
C LEU A 21 13.24 55.27 40.00
N PRO A 22 12.24 56.10 39.67
CA PRO A 22 11.56 56.06 38.36
C PRO A 22 12.47 56.32 37.16
N LEU A 23 13.51 57.16 37.31
CA LEU A 23 14.48 57.40 36.24
C LEU A 23 15.33 56.15 35.95
N TYR A 24 15.72 55.42 37.00
CA TYR A 24 16.48 54.16 36.83
C TYR A 24 15.64 53.08 36.15
N VAL A 25 14.35 52.96 36.51
CA VAL A 25 13.42 52.04 35.85
C VAL A 25 13.24 52.42 34.37
N PHE A 26 13.08 53.70 34.06
CA PHE A 26 12.96 54.19 32.69
C PHE A 26 14.23 53.91 31.87
N LEU A 27 15.42 54.21 32.41
CA LEU A 27 16.69 53.93 31.74
C LEU A 27 16.90 52.43 31.53
N LEU A 28 16.52 51.60 32.49
CA LEU A 28 16.60 50.14 32.37
C LEU A 28 15.67 49.62 31.26
N VAL A 29 14.42 50.09 31.22
CA VAL A 29 13.46 49.79 30.14
C VAL A 29 14.00 50.22 28.77
N ALA A 30 14.57 51.42 28.68
CA ALA A 30 15.16 51.93 27.44
C ALA A 30 16.38 51.11 27.00
N VAL A 31 17.27 50.74 27.91
CA VAL A 31 18.44 49.90 27.64
C VAL A 31 18.03 48.50 27.20
N LEU A 32 17.06 47.87 27.87
CA LEU A 32 16.55 46.54 27.50
C LEU A 32 15.88 46.57 26.12
N THR A 33 15.09 47.62 25.83
CA THR A 33 14.45 47.80 24.53
C THR A 33 15.47 48.04 23.43
N LEU A 34 16.50 48.86 23.68
CA LEU A 34 17.57 49.12 22.73
C LEU A 34 18.43 47.87 22.48
N ALA A 35 18.77 47.12 23.54
CA ALA A 35 19.49 45.86 23.44
C ALA A 35 18.71 44.83 22.62
N PHE A 36 17.39 44.75 22.82
CA PHE A 36 16.51 43.96 21.97
C PHE A 36 16.55 44.43 20.52
N LEU A 37 16.33 45.72 20.26
CA LEU A 37 16.31 46.25 18.88
C LEU A 37 17.63 45.96 18.16
N ILE A 38 18.77 46.23 18.79
CA ILE A 38 20.09 45.98 18.20
C ILE A 38 20.31 44.48 17.97
N GLY A 39 20.10 43.65 19.00
CA GLY A 39 20.28 42.20 18.89
C GLY A 39 19.38 41.56 17.84
N TYR A 40 18.11 41.97 17.83
CA TYR A 40 17.08 41.46 16.93
C TYR A 40 17.28 41.92 15.49
N VAL A 41 17.72 43.17 15.27
CA VAL A 41 18.11 43.66 13.93
C VAL A 41 19.36 42.96 13.43
N VAL A 42 20.41 42.82 14.25
CA VAL A 42 21.65 42.15 13.82
C VAL A 42 21.40 40.69 13.45
N LYS A 43 20.73 39.93 14.34
CA LYS A 43 20.41 38.52 14.09
C LYS A 43 19.37 38.35 12.99
N GLY A 44 18.32 39.17 12.99
CA GLY A 44 17.29 39.15 11.95
C GLY A 44 17.88 39.43 10.56
N THR A 45 18.75 40.43 10.44
CA THR A 45 19.42 40.74 9.15
C THR A 45 20.34 39.60 8.70
N GLN A 46 21.03 38.94 9.65
CA GLN A 46 21.86 37.77 9.35
C GLN A 46 21.03 36.58 8.83
N VAL A 47 19.91 36.25 9.49
CA VAL A 47 18.98 35.18 9.09
C VAL A 47 18.36 35.51 7.74
N TRP A 48 17.88 36.74 7.57
CA TRP A 48 17.30 37.23 6.33
C TRP A 48 18.25 37.11 5.15
N TRP A 49 19.50 37.56 5.31
CA TRP A 49 20.49 37.54 4.22
C TRP A 49 20.80 36.11 3.81
N GLN A 50 20.92 35.19 4.77
CA GLN A 50 21.17 33.77 4.49
C GLN A 50 20.00 33.10 3.76
N LEU A 51 18.76 33.24 4.27
CA LEU A 51 17.56 32.68 3.64
C LEU A 51 17.32 33.28 2.25
N ARG A 52 17.49 34.59 2.09
CA ARG A 52 17.29 35.27 0.80
C ARG A 52 18.37 34.89 -0.21
N SER A 53 19.62 34.72 0.23
CA SER A 53 20.71 34.24 -0.62
C SER A 53 20.44 32.81 -1.10
N ALA A 54 20.07 31.91 -0.20
CA ALA A 54 19.73 30.52 -0.54
C ALA A 54 18.54 30.46 -1.50
N LEU A 55 17.47 31.21 -1.23
CA LEU A 55 16.30 31.28 -2.10
C LEU A 55 16.64 31.81 -3.50
N LYS A 56 17.50 32.82 -3.60
CA LYS A 56 17.94 33.36 -4.89
C LYS A 56 18.74 32.32 -5.68
N ALA A 57 19.62 31.58 -5.02
CA ALA A 57 20.41 30.52 -5.64
C ALA A 57 19.53 29.34 -6.12
N VAL A 58 18.58 28.89 -5.29
CA VAL A 58 17.60 27.86 -5.67
C VAL A 58 16.77 28.30 -6.88
N ARG A 59 16.28 29.56 -6.88
CA ARG A 59 15.52 30.09 -8.03
C ARG A 59 16.36 30.25 -9.30
N SER A 60 17.66 30.53 -9.19
CA SER A 60 18.53 30.56 -10.38
C SER A 60 18.74 29.16 -10.96
N LEU A 61 18.86 28.15 -10.10
CA LEU A 61 19.00 26.75 -10.53
C LEU A 61 17.71 26.24 -11.17
N LEU A 62 16.55 26.62 -10.65
CA LEU A 62 15.25 26.31 -11.26
C LEU A 62 15.10 26.85 -12.70
N LYS A 63 15.75 27.99 -13.01
CA LYS A 63 15.72 28.60 -14.34
C LYS A 63 16.73 27.99 -15.32
N ALA A 64 17.72 27.24 -14.83
CA ALA A 64 18.86 26.79 -15.61
C ALA A 64 18.62 25.49 -16.42
N GLY A 65 17.50 24.79 -16.21
CA GLY A 65 17.15 23.59 -16.97
C GLY A 65 16.98 22.34 -16.08
N PRO A 66 17.21 21.12 -16.61
CA PRO A 66 16.77 19.88 -15.96
C PRO A 66 17.36 19.71 -14.56
N ALA A 67 16.64 18.95 -13.72
CA ALA A 67 16.86 18.80 -12.28
C ALA A 67 18.36 18.73 -11.94
N PRO A 68 18.93 19.77 -11.31
CA PRO A 68 20.36 19.87 -11.08
C PRO A 68 20.81 18.78 -10.11
N ASN A 69 22.06 18.37 -10.27
CA ASN A 69 22.66 17.37 -9.40
C ASN A 69 22.65 17.91 -7.95
N PRO A 70 22.30 17.10 -6.94
CA PRO A 70 22.29 17.52 -5.53
C PRO A 70 23.59 18.20 -5.06
N THR A 71 24.72 17.83 -5.66
CA THR A 71 26.04 18.45 -5.40
C THR A 71 26.16 19.88 -5.92
N GLU A 72 25.50 20.23 -7.02
CA GLU A 72 25.46 21.60 -7.56
C GLU A 72 24.60 22.50 -6.68
N VAL A 73 23.47 21.96 -6.20
CA VAL A 73 22.57 22.67 -5.28
C VAL A 73 23.21 22.82 -3.88
N ALA A 74 24.07 21.89 -3.44
CA ALA A 74 24.83 22.02 -2.20
C ALA A 74 25.67 23.31 -2.15
N SER A 75 26.14 23.78 -3.31
CA SER A 75 26.90 25.02 -3.41
C SER A 75 26.09 26.27 -3.06
N ALA A 76 24.75 26.19 -3.07
CA ALA A 76 23.83 27.24 -2.63
C ALA A 76 23.68 27.30 -1.10
N PHE A 77 23.95 26.20 -0.40
CA PHE A 77 23.72 26.03 1.04
C PHE A 77 25.02 25.94 1.85
N ARG A 78 25.95 26.90 1.67
CA ARG A 78 27.30 26.81 2.27
C ARG A 78 27.39 27.09 3.77
N ARG A 79 26.39 27.73 4.37
CA ARG A 79 26.42 28.22 5.76
C ARG A 79 25.57 27.35 6.67
N GLU A 80 26.02 27.12 7.90
CA GLU A 80 25.19 26.47 8.92
C GLU A 80 24.04 27.37 9.37
N PRO A 81 22.86 26.79 9.70
CA PRO A 81 22.52 25.36 9.71
C PRO A 81 22.12 24.79 8.33
N LEU A 82 21.90 25.64 7.33
CA LEU A 82 21.42 25.25 6.00
C LEU A 82 22.30 24.18 5.31
N LYS A 83 23.61 24.21 5.55
CA LYS A 83 24.55 23.21 5.03
C LYS A 83 24.22 21.80 5.52
N HIS A 84 24.00 21.65 6.82
CA HIS A 84 23.70 20.35 7.43
C HIS A 84 22.35 19.82 6.93
N LEU A 85 21.33 20.68 6.99
CA LEU A 85 19.98 20.35 6.52
C LEU A 85 19.96 19.96 5.03
N TRP A 86 20.82 20.58 4.22
CA TRP A 86 20.96 20.20 2.82
C TRP A 86 21.63 18.83 2.65
N VAL A 87 22.67 18.52 3.44
CA VAL A 87 23.32 17.20 3.38
C VAL A 87 22.32 16.10 3.73
N GLU A 88 21.58 16.27 4.84
CA GLU A 88 20.54 15.32 5.25
C GLU A 88 19.42 15.20 4.21
N TYR A 89 18.97 16.32 3.65
CA TYR A 89 17.96 16.31 2.59
C TYR A 89 18.49 15.65 1.31
N ALA A 90 19.75 15.88 0.94
CA ALA A 90 20.36 15.28 -0.24
C ALA A 90 20.44 13.75 -0.15
N ASP A 91 20.63 13.20 1.06
CA ASP A 91 20.58 11.75 1.29
C ASP A 91 19.19 11.15 1.04
N THR A 92 18.13 11.96 1.15
CA THR A 92 16.75 11.54 0.82
C THR A 92 16.45 11.60 -0.69
N LEU A 93 17.31 12.20 -1.50
CA LEU A 93 17.12 12.29 -2.94
C LEU A 93 17.54 10.99 -3.62
N HIS A 94 16.60 10.39 -4.34
CA HIS A 94 16.82 9.12 -5.02
C HIS A 94 17.18 9.32 -6.49
N GLU A 95 18.23 8.65 -6.93
CA GLU A 95 18.69 8.64 -8.32
C GLU A 95 17.84 7.66 -9.16
N LEU A 96 17.01 8.18 -10.07
CA LEU A 96 16.23 7.35 -10.99
C LEU A 96 16.94 7.29 -12.35
N ARG A 97 17.47 6.11 -12.71
CA ARG A 97 18.01 5.88 -14.07
C ARG A 97 16.88 5.42 -14.98
N LYS A 98 16.44 6.27 -15.90
CA LYS A 98 15.53 5.83 -16.98
C LYS A 98 16.35 5.11 -18.05
N ALA A 99 15.97 3.87 -18.35
CA ALA A 99 16.46 3.16 -19.53
C ALA A 99 15.98 3.90 -20.78
N GLY A 100 16.88 4.64 -21.42
CA GLY A 100 16.67 5.19 -22.76
C GLY A 100 17.00 4.13 -23.81
N SER A 101 16.29 4.15 -24.94
CA SER A 101 16.54 3.28 -26.10
C SER A 101 17.81 3.68 -26.89
N GLY A 102 18.91 3.98 -26.18
CA GLY A 102 20.19 4.44 -26.71
C GLY A 102 21.13 4.84 -25.56
N GLU A 103 22.45 4.78 -25.78
CA GLU A 103 23.59 4.78 -24.81
C GLU A 103 23.63 5.84 -23.70
N THR A 104 22.68 6.77 -23.59
CA THR A 104 22.61 7.74 -22.49
C THR A 104 21.39 7.50 -21.62
N ALA A 105 21.57 6.78 -20.51
CA ALA A 105 20.59 6.73 -19.43
C ALA A 105 20.42 8.15 -18.85
N LEU A 106 19.23 8.72 -18.98
CA LEU A 106 18.90 9.99 -18.35
C LEU A 106 18.72 9.73 -16.85
N THR A 107 19.67 10.21 -16.05
CA THR A 107 19.61 10.21 -14.59
C THR A 107 18.73 11.36 -14.12
N GLU A 108 17.62 11.04 -13.45
CA GLU A 108 16.66 12.00 -12.94
C GLU A 108 16.57 11.85 -11.41
N PHE A 109 16.88 12.91 -10.66
CA PHE A 109 16.77 12.89 -9.19
C PHE A 109 15.34 13.17 -8.75
N ARG A 110 14.89 12.45 -7.70
CA ARG A 110 13.54 12.52 -7.15
C ARG A 110 13.57 12.65 -5.63
N ALA A 111 12.66 13.47 -5.09
CA ALA A 111 12.51 13.60 -3.65
C ALA A 111 11.63 12.48 -3.09
N THR A 112 12.09 11.84 -2.02
CA THR A 112 11.31 10.84 -1.25
C THR A 112 10.51 11.48 -0.11
N MET A 113 10.86 12.71 0.29
CA MET A 113 10.23 13.46 1.37
C MET A 113 10.18 14.96 1.03
N PRO A 114 9.16 15.72 1.48
CA PRO A 114 9.10 17.17 1.26
C PRO A 114 10.23 17.92 1.99
N ALA A 115 10.71 19.01 1.40
CA ALA A 115 11.77 19.83 1.96
C ALA A 115 11.39 20.45 3.31
N GLU A 116 10.11 20.73 3.56
CA GLU A 116 9.65 21.28 4.85
C GLU A 116 9.97 20.35 6.05
N ALA A 117 10.10 19.04 5.83
CA ALA A 117 10.43 18.10 6.90
C ALA A 117 11.88 18.22 7.40
N MET A 118 12.81 18.72 6.57
CA MET A 118 14.20 19.00 6.97
C MET A 118 14.42 20.50 7.24
N PHE A 119 13.82 21.36 6.41
CA PHE A 119 13.93 22.81 6.52
C PHE A 119 12.78 23.39 7.36
N THR A 120 12.74 23.02 8.64
CA THR A 120 11.64 23.47 9.53
C THR A 120 11.80 24.92 9.98
N LYS A 121 10.68 25.55 10.36
CA LYS A 121 10.63 26.93 10.82
C LYS A 121 11.36 27.11 12.16
N GLU A 122 11.32 26.10 13.02
CA GLU A 122 11.95 26.14 14.34
C GLU A 122 13.48 26.24 14.23
N VAL A 123 14.10 25.42 13.35
CA VAL A 123 15.56 25.37 13.18
C VAL A 123 16.07 26.60 12.42
N LEU A 124 15.33 27.05 11.40
CA LEU A 124 15.78 28.13 10.52
C LEU A 124 15.54 29.53 11.08
N VAL A 125 14.51 29.69 11.93
CA VAL A 125 14.05 31.00 12.41
C VAL A 125 14.07 31.05 13.94
N ASP A 126 13.31 30.20 14.62
CA ASP A 126 13.03 30.38 16.06
C ASP A 126 14.26 30.22 16.94
N GLY A 127 15.07 29.19 16.68
CA GLY A 127 16.33 28.95 17.39
C GLY A 127 17.38 30.05 17.19
N ARG A 128 17.25 30.87 16.14
CA ARG A 128 18.25 31.89 15.77
C ARG A 128 17.88 33.30 16.22
N LEU A 129 16.59 33.57 16.38
CA LEU A 129 16.08 34.86 16.83
C LEU A 129 15.84 34.92 18.35
N PHE A 130 16.23 33.88 19.10
CA PHE A 130 15.98 33.75 20.54
C PHE A 130 14.49 34.00 20.86
N ASP A 131 13.59 33.44 20.05
CA ASP A 131 12.15 33.75 20.10
C ASP A 131 11.58 33.64 21.52
N GLU A 132 12.00 32.62 22.27
CA GLU A 132 11.59 32.38 23.65
C GLU A 132 11.93 33.54 24.60
N PHE A 133 13.16 34.09 24.53
CA PHE A 133 13.52 35.27 25.31
C PHE A 133 12.69 36.50 24.91
N THR A 134 12.52 36.71 23.62
CA THR A 134 11.79 37.87 23.09
C THR A 134 10.29 37.81 23.36
N ARG A 135 9.75 36.60 23.59
CA ARG A 135 8.35 36.37 23.94
C ARG A 135 8.04 36.82 25.38
N HIS A 136 9.01 36.70 26.28
CA HIS A 136 8.86 37.10 27.69
C HIS A 136 9.25 38.57 27.96
N LEU A 137 10.09 39.16 27.10
CA LEU A 137 10.56 40.54 27.26
C LEU A 137 9.44 41.59 27.41
N PRO A 138 8.34 41.56 26.63
CA PRO A 138 7.22 42.50 26.82
C PRO A 138 6.63 42.45 28.22
N GLY A 139 6.50 41.26 28.80
CA GLY A 139 6.00 41.08 30.18
C GLY A 139 6.97 41.64 31.23
N VAL A 140 8.27 41.51 30.99
CA VAL A 140 9.30 42.11 31.85
C VAL A 140 9.24 43.64 31.77
N LEU A 141 9.09 44.21 30.57
CA LEU A 141 9.01 45.66 30.36
C LEU A 141 7.74 46.25 31.00
N THR A 142 6.58 45.60 30.87
CA THR A 142 5.34 46.04 31.53
C THR A 142 5.43 45.91 33.05
N GLY A 143 6.00 44.81 33.57
CA GLY A 143 6.25 44.62 34.99
C GLY A 143 7.17 45.69 35.58
N LEU A 144 8.25 46.04 34.88
CA LEU A 144 9.12 47.16 35.23
C LEU A 144 8.36 48.50 35.24
N GLY A 145 7.48 48.73 34.25
CA GLY A 145 6.61 49.91 34.22
C GLY A 145 5.71 50.02 35.46
N ILE A 146 5.09 48.92 35.88
CA ILE A 146 4.25 48.85 37.09
C ILE A 146 5.09 49.14 38.34
N ILE A 147 6.26 48.51 38.49
CA ILE A 147 7.18 48.76 39.61
C ILE A 147 7.61 50.23 39.64
N GLY A 148 7.88 50.83 38.48
CA GLY A 148 8.19 52.25 38.34
C GLY A 148 7.05 53.16 38.82
N THR A 149 5.81 52.80 38.51
CA THR A 149 4.63 53.54 39.01
C THR A 149 4.52 53.45 40.53
N PHE A 150 4.61 52.25 41.11
CA PHE A 150 4.55 52.07 42.57
C PHE A 150 5.69 52.79 43.29
N ALA A 151 6.91 52.74 42.74
CA ALA A 151 8.04 53.46 43.31
C ALA A 151 7.86 54.98 43.27
N GLY A 152 7.30 55.52 42.18
CA GLY A 152 6.99 56.93 42.07
C GLY A 152 5.88 57.38 43.02
N LEU A 153 4.85 56.55 43.22
CA LEU A 153 3.80 56.79 44.21
C LEU A 153 4.35 56.78 45.65
N LEU A 154 5.17 55.79 46.00
CA LEU A 154 5.82 55.70 47.31
C LEU A 154 6.72 56.92 47.57
N SER A 155 7.50 57.35 46.56
CA SER A 155 8.33 58.56 46.68
C SER A 155 7.51 59.86 46.75
N GLY A 156 6.34 59.91 46.13
CA GLY A 156 5.41 61.05 46.23
C GLY A 156 4.76 61.14 47.62
N LEU A 157 4.39 60.00 48.19
CA LEU A 157 3.80 59.88 49.53
C LEU A 157 4.81 60.17 50.66
N ASP A 158 6.07 59.77 50.51
CA ASP A 158 7.14 60.07 51.49
C ASP A 158 7.36 61.59 51.67
N LYS A 159 7.11 62.37 50.62
CA LYS A 159 7.21 63.83 50.65
C LYS A 159 5.96 64.53 51.20
N PHE A 160 4.87 63.79 51.40
CA PHE A 160 3.61 64.33 51.89
C PHE A 160 3.56 64.31 53.43
N LYS A 161 3.77 65.47 54.04
CA LYS A 161 3.68 65.65 55.50
C LYS A 161 2.35 66.31 55.87
N VAL A 162 1.61 65.71 56.79
CA VAL A 162 0.31 66.23 57.27
C VAL A 162 0.54 67.03 58.55
N ASP A 163 0.39 68.37 58.48
CA ASP A 163 0.46 69.26 59.65
C ASP A 163 -0.97 69.64 60.08
N PRO A 164 -1.44 69.24 61.28
CA PRO A 164 -2.80 69.51 61.73
C PRO A 164 -3.10 70.98 62.08
N GLU A 165 -2.09 71.82 62.31
CA GLU A 165 -2.26 73.23 62.70
C GLU A 165 -2.21 74.21 61.51
N LYS A 166 -1.71 73.80 60.34
CA LYS A 166 -1.53 74.66 59.17
C LYS A 166 -1.97 73.96 57.89
N VAL A 167 -3.28 74.02 57.62
CA VAL A 167 -3.90 73.45 56.41
C VAL A 167 -3.19 73.90 55.11
N GLN A 168 -2.65 75.12 55.07
CA GLN A 168 -1.91 75.65 53.93
C GLN A 168 -0.64 74.84 53.59
N ASN A 169 0.06 74.29 54.58
CA ASN A 169 1.26 73.46 54.36
C ASN A 169 0.89 72.10 53.75
N THR A 170 -0.20 71.51 54.21
CA THR A 170 -0.75 70.27 53.66
C THR A 170 -1.20 70.45 52.20
N VAL A 171 -1.80 71.60 51.86
CA VAL A 171 -2.17 71.94 50.47
C VAL A 171 -0.93 72.16 49.60
N ASN A 172 0.10 72.83 50.11
CA ASN A 172 1.36 73.03 49.38
C ASN A 172 2.12 71.70 49.15
N GLY A 173 1.88 70.66 49.98
CA GLY A 173 2.40 69.31 49.80
C GLY A 173 1.71 68.49 48.70
N LEU A 174 0.53 68.91 48.22
CA LEU A 174 -0.20 68.20 47.15
C LEU A 174 0.45 68.36 45.77
N GLY A 175 1.09 69.51 45.49
CA GLY A 175 1.75 69.76 44.21
C GLY A 175 2.88 68.75 43.91
N PRO A 176 3.89 68.62 44.79
CA PRO A 176 4.97 67.64 44.62
C PRO A 176 4.50 66.18 44.59
N LEU A 177 3.39 65.87 45.28
CA LEU A 177 2.79 64.54 45.27
C LEU A 177 2.14 64.24 43.91
N LEU A 178 1.34 65.16 43.37
CA LEU A 178 0.71 65.03 42.05
C LEU A 178 1.74 64.98 40.92
N GLU A 179 2.82 65.76 41.03
CA GLU A 179 3.92 65.77 40.07
C GLU A 179 4.71 64.44 40.10
N GLY A 180 5.00 63.91 41.30
CA GLY A 180 5.61 62.58 41.46
C GLY A 180 4.77 61.45 40.87
N VAL A 181 3.44 61.50 41.08
CA VAL A 181 2.48 60.56 40.48
C VAL A 181 2.49 60.68 38.95
N GLN A 182 2.43 61.90 38.41
CA GLN A 182 2.43 62.17 36.97
C GLN A 182 3.68 61.58 36.28
N HIS A 183 4.87 61.78 36.85
CA HIS A 183 6.12 61.21 36.30
C HIS A 183 6.12 59.68 36.31
N ALA A 184 5.56 59.08 37.36
CA ALA A 184 5.46 57.62 37.50
C ALA A 184 4.52 57.00 36.45
N PHE A 185 3.44 57.71 36.09
CA PHE A 185 2.53 57.31 35.01
C PHE A 185 3.16 57.46 33.62
N VAL A 186 3.92 58.54 33.36
CA VAL A 186 4.63 58.73 32.09
C VAL A 186 5.68 57.63 31.87
N ALA A 187 6.45 57.29 32.91
CA ALA A 187 7.43 56.21 32.84
C ALA A 187 6.76 54.85 32.52
N SER A 188 5.62 54.55 33.14
CA SER A 188 4.86 53.33 32.86
C SER A 188 4.24 53.30 31.46
N GLY A 189 3.66 54.43 31.01
CA GLY A 189 3.15 54.57 29.65
C GLY A 189 4.25 54.34 28.60
N SER A 190 5.46 54.84 28.84
CA SER A 190 6.61 54.60 27.96
C SER A 190 7.06 53.13 27.96
N ALA A 191 7.00 52.44 29.11
CA ALA A 191 7.34 51.02 29.21
C ALA A 191 6.32 50.13 28.48
N ILE A 192 5.03 50.44 28.57
CA ILE A 192 3.96 49.76 27.82
C ILE A 192 4.14 50.01 26.31
N ALA A 193 4.42 51.25 25.90
CA ALA A 193 4.67 51.57 24.50
C ALA A 193 5.89 50.80 23.95
N CYS A 194 6.98 50.72 24.71
CA CYS A 194 8.15 49.91 24.35
C CYS A 194 7.81 48.41 24.25
N ALA A 195 7.04 47.87 25.20
CA ALA A 195 6.58 46.48 25.16
C ALA A 195 5.74 46.18 23.91
N MET A 196 4.80 47.06 23.55
CA MET A 196 3.99 46.94 22.33
C MET A 196 4.86 47.00 21.06
N LEU A 197 5.84 47.90 21.03
CA LEU A 197 6.78 48.03 19.90
C LEU A 197 7.63 46.76 19.73
N VAL A 198 8.13 46.18 20.83
CA VAL A 198 8.87 44.91 20.83
C VAL A 198 8.00 43.78 20.25
N VAL A 199 6.75 43.64 20.70
CA VAL A 199 5.81 42.62 20.19
C VAL A 199 5.53 42.82 18.71
N PHE A 200 5.26 44.05 18.28
CA PHE A 200 4.95 44.35 16.88
C PHE A 200 6.12 43.99 15.97
N ILE A 201 7.33 44.44 16.30
CA ILE A 201 8.53 44.16 15.49
C ILE A 201 8.86 42.67 15.49
N SER A 202 8.77 41.99 16.64
CA SER A 202 9.08 40.57 16.70
C SER A 202 8.10 39.74 15.88
N ARG A 203 6.79 39.96 16.04
CA ARG A 203 5.76 39.22 15.30
C ARG A 203 5.79 39.52 13.81
N PHE A 204 6.01 40.78 13.42
CA PHE A 204 6.13 41.14 12.01
C PHE A 204 7.34 40.47 11.34
N THR A 205 8.49 40.45 12.03
CA THR A 205 9.72 39.85 11.51
C THR A 205 9.61 38.32 11.39
N LEU A 206 9.04 37.65 12.40
CA LEU A 206 8.77 36.21 12.35
C LEU A 206 7.84 35.85 11.19
N ALA A 207 6.71 36.56 11.04
CA ALA A 207 5.78 36.33 9.95
C ALA A 207 6.46 36.49 8.57
N TYR A 208 7.36 37.47 8.44
CA TYR A 208 8.12 37.67 7.22
C TYR A 208 9.13 36.53 6.97
N PHE A 209 9.85 36.06 7.99
CA PHE A 209 10.79 34.94 7.85
C PHE A 209 10.11 33.60 7.60
N TYR A 210 8.97 33.33 8.21
CA TYR A 210 8.20 32.12 7.93
C TYR A 210 7.78 32.05 6.46
N ARG A 211 7.32 33.16 5.88
CA ARG A 211 7.04 33.23 4.43
C ARG A 211 8.29 33.01 3.59
N LEU A 212 9.44 33.50 4.04
CA LEU A 212 10.70 33.33 3.31
C LEU A 212 11.18 31.87 3.34
N VAL A 213 11.01 31.18 4.48
CA VAL A 213 11.27 29.74 4.62
C VAL A 213 10.32 28.95 3.74
N GLU A 214 9.02 29.26 3.74
CA GLU A 214 8.02 28.61 2.87
C GLU A 214 8.34 28.79 1.38
N HIS A 215 8.81 29.97 0.97
CA HIS A 215 9.27 30.16 -0.40
C HIS A 215 10.56 29.40 -0.72
N LEU A 216 11.42 29.18 0.26
CA LEU A 216 12.64 28.38 0.12
C LEU A 216 12.30 26.89 -0.01
N THR A 217 11.46 26.34 0.87
CA THR A 217 11.03 24.94 0.83
C THR A 217 10.31 24.62 -0.48
N ASN A 218 9.34 25.44 -0.88
CA ASN A 218 8.67 25.31 -2.19
C ASN A 218 9.66 25.44 -3.37
N GLY A 219 10.68 26.29 -3.23
CA GLY A 219 11.75 26.41 -4.21
C GLY A 219 12.59 25.14 -4.33
N ILE A 220 12.87 24.47 -3.21
CA ILE A 220 13.61 23.20 -3.17
C ILE A 220 12.74 22.07 -3.72
N ASP A 221 11.48 21.97 -3.29
CA ASP A 221 10.54 20.94 -3.75
C ASP A 221 10.23 21.06 -5.25
N SER A 222 10.33 22.27 -5.82
CA SER A 222 10.18 22.45 -7.27
C SER A 222 11.42 22.03 -8.08
N LEU A 223 12.59 21.86 -7.45
CA LEU A 223 13.78 21.30 -8.12
C LEU A 223 13.66 19.79 -8.35
N TYR A 224 12.99 19.08 -7.45
CA TYR A 224 12.87 17.61 -7.50
C TYR A 224 11.42 17.18 -7.42
N ARG A 225 10.91 16.47 -8.43
CA ARG A 225 9.56 15.91 -8.35
C ARG A 225 9.47 14.89 -7.21
N THR A 226 8.36 14.93 -6.48
CA THR A 226 8.00 13.99 -5.43
C THR A 226 7.45 12.68 -6.03
N GLY A 227 7.27 11.65 -5.19
CA GLY A 227 6.55 10.42 -5.58
C GLY A 227 7.43 9.27 -6.07
N ALA A 228 8.74 9.26 -5.76
CA ALA A 228 9.61 8.12 -6.10
C ALA A 228 9.06 6.79 -5.56
N GLY A 229 8.62 6.76 -4.29
CA GLY A 229 8.07 5.56 -3.66
C GLY A 229 6.75 5.08 -4.29
N GLU A 230 5.85 6.01 -4.61
CA GLU A 230 4.55 5.71 -5.23
C GLU A 230 4.72 5.18 -6.67
N GLU A 231 5.66 5.73 -7.44
CA GLU A 231 5.95 5.23 -8.78
C GLU A 231 6.67 3.87 -8.73
N TYR A 232 7.54 3.63 -7.74
CA TYR A 232 8.11 2.29 -7.52
C TYR A 232 7.03 1.27 -7.16
N LEU A 233 6.10 1.63 -6.28
CA LEU A 233 4.95 0.78 -5.97
C LEU A 233 4.09 0.54 -7.21
N ALA A 234 3.81 1.57 -8.00
CA ALA A 234 3.06 1.43 -9.25
C ALA A 234 3.80 0.57 -10.29
N ARG A 235 5.13 0.71 -10.42
CA ARG A 235 5.94 -0.14 -11.30
C ARG A 235 6.04 -1.57 -10.80
N LEU A 236 6.13 -1.77 -9.49
CA LEU A 236 6.13 -3.10 -8.87
C LEU A 236 4.78 -3.78 -9.09
N VAL A 237 3.67 -3.07 -8.86
CA VAL A 237 2.31 -3.54 -9.16
C VAL A 237 2.18 -3.88 -10.64
N LYS A 238 2.60 -2.98 -11.53
CA LYS A 238 2.55 -3.21 -12.98
C LYS A 238 3.41 -4.40 -13.41
N SER A 239 4.61 -4.55 -12.85
CA SER A 239 5.48 -5.72 -13.08
C SER A 239 4.83 -6.99 -12.53
N SER A 240 4.14 -6.92 -11.40
CA SER A 240 3.41 -8.04 -10.81
C SER A 240 2.20 -8.43 -11.66
N GLU A 241 1.44 -7.46 -12.17
CA GLU A 241 0.34 -7.68 -13.11
C GLU A 241 0.84 -8.33 -14.41
N GLN A 242 1.95 -7.82 -14.96
CA GLN A 242 2.60 -8.39 -16.15
C GLN A 242 3.12 -9.80 -15.90
N ASN A 243 3.71 -10.07 -14.73
CA ASN A 243 4.15 -11.40 -14.33
C ASN A 243 2.97 -12.36 -14.14
N ALA A 244 1.87 -11.91 -13.54
CA ALA A 244 0.66 -12.71 -13.38
C ALA A 244 0.06 -13.06 -14.75
N ALA A 245 -0.01 -12.10 -15.68
CA ALA A 245 -0.46 -12.31 -17.05
C ALA A 245 0.47 -13.29 -17.81
N SER A 246 1.79 -13.12 -17.69
CA SER A 246 2.78 -14.01 -18.31
C SER A 246 2.71 -15.42 -17.71
N THR A 247 2.45 -15.55 -16.42
CA THR A 247 2.26 -16.84 -15.74
C THR A 247 0.97 -17.53 -16.19
N ALA A 248 -0.11 -16.77 -16.38
CA ALA A 248 -1.35 -17.29 -16.94
C ALA A 248 -1.14 -17.78 -18.38
N GLN A 249 -0.43 -17.01 -19.22
CA GLN A 249 -0.06 -17.43 -20.57
C GLN A 249 0.82 -18.69 -20.57
N LEU A 250 1.82 -18.77 -19.68
CA LEU A 250 2.64 -19.97 -19.51
C LEU A 250 1.80 -21.17 -19.09
N LYS A 251 0.84 -20.98 -18.17
CA LYS A 251 -0.08 -22.04 -17.75
C LYS A 251 -0.89 -22.54 -18.93
N ASP A 252 -1.48 -21.65 -19.71
CA ASP A 252 -2.33 -22.03 -20.84
C ASP A 252 -1.51 -22.70 -21.96
N ALA A 253 -0.31 -22.18 -22.26
CA ALA A 253 0.61 -22.78 -23.21
C ALA A 253 1.06 -24.18 -22.76
N LEU A 254 1.37 -24.35 -21.47
CA LEU A 254 1.82 -25.62 -20.91
C LEU A 254 0.69 -26.65 -20.85
N VAL A 255 -0.55 -26.24 -20.57
CA VAL A 255 -1.72 -27.12 -20.61
C VAL A 255 -2.01 -27.57 -22.05
N GLU A 256 -1.96 -26.66 -23.01
CA GLU A 256 -2.14 -26.95 -24.44
C GLU A 256 -1.07 -27.91 -24.96
N ASP A 257 0.21 -27.68 -24.63
CA ASP A 257 1.30 -28.58 -25.04
C ASP A 257 1.24 -29.94 -24.35
N LEU A 258 0.88 -30.00 -23.06
CA LEU A 258 0.69 -31.27 -22.36
C LEU A 258 -0.49 -32.05 -22.97
N HIS A 259 -1.58 -31.37 -23.30
CA HIS A 259 -2.72 -31.97 -23.97
C HIS A 259 -2.32 -32.53 -25.34
N LYS A 260 -1.60 -31.75 -26.16
CA LYS A 260 -1.07 -32.21 -27.46
C LYS A 260 -0.12 -33.39 -27.31
N MET A 261 0.76 -33.38 -26.32
CA MET A 261 1.70 -34.47 -26.09
C MET A 261 0.99 -35.75 -25.68
N MET A 262 -0.01 -35.66 -24.78
CA MET A 262 -0.83 -36.79 -24.37
C MET A 262 -1.67 -37.35 -25.53
N THR A 263 -2.32 -36.48 -26.31
CA THR A 263 -3.08 -36.90 -27.49
C THR A 263 -2.19 -37.57 -28.54
N ASN A 264 -1.01 -36.99 -28.84
CA ASN A 264 -0.05 -37.63 -29.76
C ASN A 264 0.48 -38.97 -29.24
N LEU A 265 0.69 -39.11 -27.93
CA LEU A 265 1.09 -40.39 -27.32
C LEU A 265 -0.01 -41.43 -27.45
N VAL A 266 -1.27 -41.07 -27.18
CA VAL A 266 -2.43 -41.95 -27.32
C VAL A 266 -2.62 -42.35 -28.78
N ASP A 267 -2.58 -41.41 -29.72
CA ASP A 267 -2.70 -41.69 -31.15
C ASP A 267 -1.57 -42.61 -31.66
N ARG A 268 -0.32 -42.35 -31.24
CA ARG A 268 0.80 -43.23 -31.56
C ARG A 268 0.65 -44.62 -30.94
N GLN A 269 0.14 -44.71 -29.72
CA GLN A 269 -0.09 -45.98 -29.05
C GLN A 269 -1.21 -46.78 -29.73
N ILE A 270 -2.31 -46.12 -30.11
CA ILE A 270 -3.41 -46.73 -30.88
C ILE A 270 -2.89 -47.21 -32.24
N ALA A 271 -2.15 -46.39 -32.97
CA ALA A 271 -1.58 -46.77 -34.26
C ALA A 271 -0.59 -47.93 -34.13
N ALA A 272 0.27 -47.92 -33.09
CA ALA A 272 1.17 -49.02 -32.79
C ALA A 272 0.40 -50.30 -32.42
N GLN A 273 -0.71 -50.19 -31.71
CA GLN A 273 -1.55 -51.31 -31.29
C GLN A 273 -2.41 -51.88 -32.42
N GLU A 274 -2.86 -51.04 -33.35
CA GLU A 274 -3.52 -51.45 -34.59
C GLU A 274 -2.54 -52.17 -35.52
N THR A 275 -1.33 -51.64 -35.67
CA THR A 275 -0.25 -52.28 -36.43
C THR A 275 0.16 -53.61 -35.77
N ALA A 276 0.27 -53.65 -34.45
CA ALA A 276 0.53 -54.87 -33.70
C ALA A 276 -0.62 -55.87 -33.85
N SER A 277 -1.89 -55.44 -33.85
CA SER A 277 -3.05 -56.33 -34.03
C SER A 277 -3.14 -56.88 -35.46
N LEU A 278 -2.81 -56.09 -36.48
CA LEU A 278 -2.70 -56.53 -37.87
C LEU A 278 -1.53 -57.52 -38.04
N ALA A 279 -0.38 -57.23 -37.44
CA ALA A 279 0.76 -58.12 -37.43
C ALA A 279 0.43 -59.43 -36.69
N LEU A 280 -0.27 -59.36 -35.57
CA LEU A 280 -0.77 -60.51 -34.81
C LEU A 280 -1.74 -61.34 -35.64
N GLY A 281 -2.71 -60.70 -36.32
CA GLY A 281 -3.66 -61.37 -37.21
C GLY A 281 -2.98 -62.05 -38.39
N LYS A 282 -1.95 -61.42 -38.96
CA LYS A 282 -1.14 -62.00 -40.05
C LYS A 282 -0.28 -63.16 -39.55
N HIS A 283 0.37 -63.02 -38.40
CA HIS A 283 1.16 -64.10 -37.79
C HIS A 283 0.29 -65.27 -37.35
N ILE A 284 -0.88 -65.03 -36.78
CA ILE A 284 -1.86 -66.08 -36.45
C ILE A 284 -2.38 -66.73 -37.72
N GLY A 285 -2.69 -65.96 -38.77
CA GLY A 285 -3.13 -66.49 -40.06
C GLY A 285 -2.08 -67.37 -40.74
N GLU A 286 -0.82 -66.92 -40.77
CA GLU A 286 0.31 -67.69 -41.31
C GLU A 286 0.65 -68.91 -40.44
N ALA A 287 0.61 -68.77 -39.10
CA ALA A 287 0.85 -69.87 -38.17
C ALA A 287 -0.25 -70.93 -38.25
N ILE A 288 -1.53 -70.54 -38.32
CA ILE A 288 -2.66 -71.45 -38.50
C ILE A 288 -2.61 -72.08 -39.89
N SER A 289 -2.34 -71.30 -40.95
CA SER A 289 -2.21 -71.82 -42.31
C SER A 289 -1.10 -72.87 -42.39
N THR A 290 0.07 -72.59 -41.82
CA THR A 290 1.21 -73.52 -41.83
C THR A 290 0.98 -74.71 -40.90
N ALA A 291 0.39 -74.49 -39.72
CA ALA A 291 0.12 -75.54 -38.74
C ALA A 291 -1.00 -76.50 -39.18
N ILE A 292 -1.92 -76.07 -40.05
CA ILE A 292 -3.02 -76.91 -40.57
C ILE A 292 -2.68 -77.48 -41.95
N ALA A 293 -1.90 -76.78 -42.78
CA ALA A 293 -1.55 -77.23 -44.13
C ALA A 293 -0.83 -78.58 -44.13
N GLU A 294 0.14 -78.78 -43.24
CA GLU A 294 0.90 -80.02 -43.21
C GLU A 294 0.10 -81.22 -42.67
N PRO A 295 -0.68 -81.09 -41.58
CA PRO A 295 -1.66 -82.10 -41.17
C PRO A 295 -2.71 -82.44 -42.24
N MET A 296 -3.28 -81.43 -42.92
CA MET A 296 -4.28 -81.66 -43.98
C MET A 296 -3.69 -82.35 -45.20
N LYS A 297 -2.45 -82.03 -45.57
CA LYS A 297 -1.73 -82.74 -46.62
C LYS A 297 -1.48 -84.19 -46.23
N ARG A 298 -1.02 -84.45 -45.00
CA ARG A 298 -0.85 -85.82 -44.48
C ARG A 298 -2.16 -86.60 -44.39
N VAL A 299 -3.29 -85.94 -44.08
CA VAL A 299 -4.63 -86.56 -44.13
C VAL A 299 -5.03 -86.90 -45.57
N GLY A 300 -4.73 -86.03 -46.54
CA GLY A 300 -4.93 -86.30 -47.97
C GLY A 300 -4.09 -87.51 -48.45
N ASP A 301 -2.79 -87.51 -48.12
CA ASP A 301 -1.87 -88.60 -48.46
C ASP A 301 -2.31 -89.94 -47.78
N ALA A 302 -2.83 -89.88 -46.55
CA ALA A 302 -3.36 -91.04 -45.82
C ALA A 302 -4.71 -91.53 -46.35
N MET A 303 -5.60 -90.64 -46.80
CA MET A 303 -6.84 -91.02 -47.48
C MET A 303 -6.56 -91.67 -48.85
N GLU A 304 -5.55 -91.19 -49.57
CA GLU A 304 -5.08 -91.79 -50.82
C GLU A 304 -4.45 -93.19 -50.59
N ALA A 305 -3.72 -93.37 -49.48
CA ALA A 305 -3.21 -94.67 -49.06
C ALA A 305 -4.31 -95.64 -48.55
N THR A 306 -5.38 -95.11 -47.92
CA THR A 306 -6.51 -95.88 -47.36
C THR A 306 -7.44 -96.44 -48.44
N SER A 307 -7.41 -95.89 -49.67
CA SER A 307 -8.09 -96.49 -50.83
C SER A 307 -7.61 -97.91 -51.15
N ARG A 308 -6.52 -98.39 -50.52
CA ARG A 308 -5.97 -99.74 -50.73
C ARG A 308 -5.82 -100.63 -49.47
N GLY A 309 -6.30 -100.24 -48.28
CA GLY A 309 -6.52 -101.20 -47.18
C GLY A 309 -6.34 -100.71 -45.72
N ASN A 310 -7.20 -101.26 -44.85
CA ASN A 310 -7.25 -101.26 -43.36
C ASN A 310 -7.47 -99.93 -42.60
N GLY A 311 -8.68 -99.80 -42.02
CA GLY A 311 -9.17 -98.63 -41.28
C GLY A 311 -8.75 -98.49 -39.80
N GLU A 312 -7.97 -99.40 -39.22
CA GLU A 312 -7.47 -99.24 -37.83
C GLU A 312 -6.32 -98.22 -37.71
N GLN A 313 -5.56 -98.00 -38.78
CA GLN A 313 -4.41 -97.09 -38.78
C GLN A 313 -4.81 -95.60 -38.74
N VAL A 314 -6.04 -95.29 -39.17
CA VAL A 314 -6.59 -93.92 -39.19
C VAL A 314 -6.85 -93.40 -37.77
N ASN A 315 -7.26 -94.26 -36.83
CA ASN A 315 -7.60 -93.84 -35.47
C ASN A 315 -6.34 -93.44 -34.67
N SER A 316 -5.27 -94.23 -34.77
CA SER A 316 -3.96 -93.91 -34.18
C SER A 316 -3.31 -92.67 -34.82
N MET A 317 -3.50 -92.48 -36.12
CA MET A 317 -3.00 -91.31 -36.84
C MET A 317 -3.76 -90.03 -36.46
N LEU A 318 -5.09 -90.09 -36.29
CA LEU A 318 -5.89 -88.97 -35.78
C LEU A 318 -5.56 -88.63 -34.33
N GLU A 319 -5.30 -89.63 -33.48
CA GLU A 319 -4.84 -89.40 -32.11
C GLU A 319 -3.46 -88.72 -32.10
N THR A 320 -2.51 -89.20 -32.91
CA THR A 320 -1.18 -88.58 -33.06
C THR A 320 -1.27 -87.15 -33.64
N LEU A 321 -2.20 -86.90 -34.56
CA LEU A 321 -2.45 -85.56 -35.12
C LEU A 321 -3.09 -84.62 -34.10
N LEU A 322 -4.03 -85.10 -33.27
CA LEU A 322 -4.63 -84.31 -32.19
C LEU A 322 -3.62 -84.00 -31.10
N THR A 323 -2.77 -84.96 -30.70
CA THR A 323 -1.69 -84.73 -29.74
C THR A 323 -0.65 -83.77 -30.32
N GLY A 324 -0.28 -83.93 -31.60
CA GLY A 324 0.64 -83.03 -32.28
C GLY A 324 0.08 -81.61 -32.45
N PHE A 325 -1.22 -81.48 -32.73
CA PHE A 325 -1.92 -80.20 -32.80
C PHE A 325 -2.02 -79.53 -31.43
N MET A 326 -2.39 -80.27 -30.37
CA MET A 326 -2.42 -79.74 -29.00
C MET A 326 -1.04 -79.29 -28.53
N ALA A 327 0.01 -80.08 -28.79
CA ALA A 327 1.38 -79.70 -28.46
C ALA A 327 1.82 -78.43 -29.20
N LYS A 328 1.47 -78.28 -30.48
CA LYS A 328 1.78 -77.08 -31.27
C LYS A 328 0.98 -75.86 -30.81
N LEU A 329 -0.28 -76.05 -30.42
CA LEU A 329 -1.17 -75.00 -29.90
C LEU A 329 -0.69 -74.53 -28.53
N GLU A 330 -0.27 -75.44 -27.65
CA GLU A 330 0.32 -75.12 -26.34
C GLU A 330 1.69 -74.42 -26.47
N ASP A 331 2.52 -74.81 -27.44
CA ASP A 331 3.80 -74.13 -27.70
C ASP A 331 3.59 -72.70 -28.26
N THR A 332 2.63 -72.54 -29.19
CA THR A 332 2.32 -71.24 -29.80
C THR A 332 1.67 -70.28 -28.78
N PHE A 333 0.67 -70.74 -28.02
CA PHE A 333 0.02 -69.91 -26.99
C PHE A 333 0.93 -69.70 -25.77
N GLY A 334 1.70 -70.71 -25.37
CA GLY A 334 2.63 -70.65 -24.24
C GLY A 334 3.85 -69.76 -24.51
N GLY A 335 4.35 -69.74 -25.75
CA GLY A 335 5.40 -68.82 -26.20
C GLY A 335 4.92 -67.37 -26.25
N GLN A 336 3.70 -67.14 -26.73
CA GLN A 336 3.13 -65.80 -26.87
C GLN A 336 2.71 -65.17 -25.53
N MET A 337 2.17 -65.97 -24.61
CA MET A 337 1.92 -65.56 -23.22
C MET A 337 3.20 -65.13 -22.49
N ARG A 338 4.31 -65.85 -22.71
CA ARG A 338 5.62 -65.45 -22.17
C ARG A 338 6.09 -64.10 -22.73
N GLY A 339 5.93 -63.86 -24.03
CA GLY A 339 6.25 -62.58 -24.65
C GLY A 339 5.43 -61.40 -24.11
N ILE A 340 4.12 -61.60 -23.87
CA ILE A 340 3.26 -60.57 -23.27
C ILE A 340 3.68 -60.27 -21.83
N ASN A 341 4.03 -61.31 -21.06
CA ASN A 341 4.47 -61.15 -19.67
C ASN A 341 5.80 -60.36 -19.60
N GLU A 342 6.74 -60.66 -20.51
CA GLU A 342 8.02 -59.96 -20.62
C GLU A 342 7.87 -58.48 -21.06
N GLN A 343 6.88 -58.19 -21.91
CA GLN A 343 6.57 -56.83 -22.34
C GLN A 343 5.85 -56.02 -21.24
N MET A 344 5.01 -56.67 -20.43
CA MET A 344 4.39 -56.07 -19.24
C MET A 344 5.44 -55.77 -18.16
N GLN A 345 6.42 -56.66 -17.97
CA GLN A 345 7.55 -56.45 -17.07
C GLN A 345 8.42 -55.24 -17.49
N ARG A 346 8.75 -55.12 -18.77
CA ARG A 346 9.49 -53.96 -19.30
C ARG A 346 8.74 -52.63 -19.14
N SER A 347 7.41 -52.66 -19.18
CA SER A 347 6.58 -51.49 -18.92
C SER A 347 6.61 -51.09 -17.43
N MET A 348 6.59 -52.08 -16.52
CA MET A 348 6.76 -51.87 -15.09
C MET A 348 8.14 -51.28 -14.76
N ASP A 349 9.21 -51.77 -15.39
CA ASP A 349 10.57 -51.25 -15.20
C ASP A 349 10.71 -49.79 -15.66
N SER A 350 10.03 -49.43 -16.77
CA SER A 350 10.01 -48.04 -17.25
C SER A 350 9.24 -47.11 -16.30
N MET A 351 8.16 -47.59 -15.68
CA MET A 351 7.44 -46.82 -14.65
C MET A 351 8.27 -46.65 -13.37
N ALA A 352 9.03 -47.68 -12.97
CA ALA A 352 9.95 -47.59 -11.83
C ALA A 352 11.09 -46.58 -12.08
N ALA A 353 11.59 -46.48 -13.32
CA ALA A 353 12.59 -45.49 -13.70
C ALA A 353 12.08 -44.04 -13.58
N VAL A 354 10.83 -43.78 -13.95
CA VAL A 354 10.19 -42.46 -13.78
C VAL A 354 10.05 -42.09 -12.30
N GLN A 355 9.69 -43.06 -11.44
CA GLN A 355 9.62 -42.86 -9.99
C GLN A 355 10.99 -42.55 -9.38
N ALA A 356 12.06 -43.24 -9.81
CA ALA A 356 13.42 -42.99 -9.36
C ALA A 356 13.92 -41.59 -9.76
N SER A 357 13.58 -41.13 -10.97
CA SER A 357 13.94 -39.79 -11.45
C SER A 357 13.29 -38.69 -10.61
N LEU A 358 12.04 -38.87 -10.17
CA LEU A 358 11.34 -37.92 -9.29
C LEU A 358 11.95 -37.87 -7.88
N GLN A 359 12.41 -39.02 -7.35
CA GLN A 359 13.11 -39.07 -6.06
C GLN A 359 14.49 -38.39 -6.12
N GLY A 360 15.22 -38.54 -7.23
CA GLY A 360 16.50 -37.85 -7.45
C GLY A 360 16.33 -36.32 -7.43
N LEU A 361 15.32 -35.80 -8.13
CA LEU A 361 14.99 -34.38 -8.16
C LEU A 361 14.70 -33.82 -6.76
N LEU A 362 14.00 -34.59 -5.92
CA LEU A 362 13.71 -34.22 -4.53
C LEU A 362 14.97 -34.22 -3.64
N SER A 363 15.92 -35.13 -3.90
CA SER A 363 17.19 -35.19 -3.18
C SER A 363 18.10 -34.01 -3.51
N ASP A 364 18.19 -33.63 -4.79
CA ASP A 364 18.99 -32.48 -5.23
C ASP A 364 18.50 -31.16 -4.63
N ILE A 365 17.17 -30.99 -4.50
CA ILE A 365 16.57 -29.84 -3.83
C ILE A 365 16.99 -29.77 -2.36
N ARG A 366 17.01 -30.92 -1.66
CA ARG A 366 17.41 -30.98 -0.24
C ARG A 366 18.89 -30.64 -0.06
N SER A 367 19.76 -31.20 -0.90
CA SER A 367 21.21 -30.93 -0.87
C SER A 367 21.53 -29.47 -1.16
N THR A 368 20.82 -28.85 -2.10
CA THR A 368 21.03 -27.44 -2.47
C THR A 368 20.66 -26.49 -1.31
N ASN A 369 19.61 -26.82 -0.56
CA ASN A 369 19.21 -26.07 0.63
C ASN A 369 20.21 -26.17 1.79
N GLU A 370 20.79 -27.36 2.04
CA GLU A 370 21.83 -27.54 3.05
C GLU A 370 23.10 -26.76 2.71
N HIS A 371 23.50 -26.74 1.44
CA HIS A 371 24.67 -25.98 0.99
C HIS A 371 24.49 -24.47 1.17
N ALA A 372 23.32 -23.93 0.80
CA ALA A 372 22.99 -22.52 0.98
C ALA A 372 23.00 -22.10 2.47
N ALA A 373 22.48 -22.95 3.37
CA ALA A 373 22.50 -22.69 4.81
C ALA A 373 23.93 -22.68 5.38
N SER A 374 24.80 -23.61 4.95
CA SER A 374 26.19 -23.65 5.42
C SER A 374 27.01 -22.45 4.95
N GLN A 375 26.79 -21.98 3.72
CA GLN A 375 27.50 -20.84 3.16
C GLN A 375 27.14 -19.53 3.88
N MET A 376 25.88 -19.40 4.30
CA MET A 376 25.41 -18.26 5.08
C MET A 376 26.00 -18.25 6.50
N SER A 377 26.22 -19.42 7.11
CA SER A 377 26.90 -19.53 8.41
C SER A 377 28.37 -19.12 8.32
N GLY A 378 29.08 -19.54 7.28
CA GLY A 378 30.51 -19.20 7.10
C GLY A 378 30.74 -17.69 6.88
N THR A 379 29.85 -17.03 6.15
CA THR A 379 29.92 -15.57 5.93
C THR A 379 29.63 -14.77 7.21
N LEU A 380 28.79 -15.28 8.11
CA LEU A 380 28.52 -14.66 9.40
C LEU A 380 29.71 -14.78 10.37
N GLU A 381 30.40 -15.93 10.35
CA GLU A 381 31.61 -16.17 11.15
C GLU A 381 32.76 -15.23 10.76
N ASP A 382 32.98 -15.03 9.46
CA ASP A 382 33.99 -14.09 8.95
C ASP A 382 33.69 -12.62 9.31
N ALA A 383 32.41 -12.23 9.34
CA ALA A 383 32.00 -10.89 9.74
C ALA A 383 32.26 -10.63 11.23
N MET A 384 31.96 -11.62 12.08
CA MET A 384 32.22 -11.57 13.53
C MET A 384 33.72 -11.43 13.84
N LYS A 385 34.56 -12.17 13.11
CA LYS A 385 36.01 -12.15 13.28
C LYS A 385 36.61 -10.78 12.92
N LYS A 386 36.18 -10.18 11.80
CA LYS A 386 36.59 -8.82 11.41
C LYS A 386 36.16 -7.75 12.41
N ALA A 387 35.00 -7.91 13.06
CA ALA A 387 34.54 -6.97 14.08
C ALA A 387 35.43 -7.01 15.34
N ALA A 388 35.86 -8.20 15.75
CA ALA A 388 36.76 -8.36 16.90
C ALA A 388 38.15 -7.75 16.64
N ASP A 389 38.72 -7.96 15.46
CA ASP A 389 40.03 -7.41 15.08
C ASP A 389 40.01 -5.86 15.07
N ASN A 390 38.91 -5.26 14.62
CA ASN A 390 38.75 -3.81 14.59
C ASN A 390 38.66 -3.18 15.99
N GLN A 391 38.19 -3.93 16.98
CA GLN A 391 38.06 -3.48 18.38
C GLN A 391 39.41 -3.45 19.10
N GLN A 392 40.34 -4.34 18.74
CA GLN A 392 41.71 -4.34 19.26
C GLN A 392 42.52 -3.14 18.75
N LEU A 393 42.38 -2.78 17.47
CA LEU A 393 43.08 -1.65 16.86
C LEU A 393 42.76 -0.31 17.56
N LEU A 394 41.49 -0.11 17.95
CA LEU A 394 41.04 1.08 18.67
C LEU A 394 41.66 1.20 20.08
N THR A 395 41.96 0.07 20.71
CA THR A 395 42.55 0.04 22.06
C THR A 395 44.04 0.41 22.03
N GLU A 396 44.75 0.06 20.97
CA GLU A 396 46.17 0.38 20.79
C GLU A 396 46.36 1.89 20.54
N GLN A 397 45.54 2.50 19.68
CA GLN A 397 45.60 3.95 19.38
C GLN A 397 45.32 4.83 20.61
N MET A 398 44.44 4.39 21.50
CA MET A 398 44.17 5.08 22.76
C MET A 398 45.38 5.12 23.71
N ARG A 399 46.27 4.13 23.63
CA ARG A 399 47.46 4.04 24.49
C ARG A 399 48.56 5.01 24.05
N GLU A 400 48.71 5.19 22.74
CA GLU A 400 49.67 6.12 22.13
C GLU A 400 49.33 7.58 22.46
N PHE A 401 48.05 7.96 22.39
CA PHE A 401 47.58 9.31 22.72
C PHE A 401 47.90 9.75 24.16
N VAL A 402 47.81 8.83 25.13
CA VAL A 402 48.09 9.13 26.54
C VAL A 402 49.58 9.38 26.79
N GLN A 403 50.45 8.79 25.98
CA GLN A 403 51.90 8.92 26.11
C GLN A 403 52.39 10.29 25.59
N ASP A 404 51.85 10.77 24.47
CA ASP A 404 52.15 12.10 23.91
C ASP A 404 51.73 13.23 24.87
N PHE A 405 50.60 13.08 25.55
CA PHE A 405 50.12 14.07 26.52
C PHE A 405 51.10 14.26 27.69
N ARG A 406 51.76 13.18 28.13
CA ARG A 406 52.68 13.20 29.29
C ARG A 406 54.00 13.90 28.97
N SER A 407 54.44 13.85 27.72
CA SER A 407 55.66 14.53 27.25
C SER A 407 55.50 16.06 27.29
N LEU A 408 54.36 16.56 26.83
CA LEU A 408 54.08 17.99 26.70
C LEU A 408 54.10 18.75 28.04
N VAL A 409 53.70 18.08 29.13
CA VAL A 409 53.65 18.65 30.49
C VAL A 409 55.03 18.82 31.11
N THR A 410 56.00 17.97 30.73
CA THR A 410 57.34 17.96 31.33
C THR A 410 58.21 19.11 30.79
N GLU A 411 57.93 19.57 29.57
CA GLU A 411 58.67 20.63 28.89
C GLU A 411 58.35 22.04 29.44
N GLU A 412 57.10 22.30 29.83
CA GLU A 412 56.68 23.59 30.41
C GLU A 412 57.20 23.83 31.84
N GLN A 413 57.47 22.77 32.59
CA GLN A 413 57.96 22.88 33.97
C GLN A 413 59.43 23.35 34.06
N SER A 414 60.21 23.15 33.00
CA SER A 414 61.63 23.52 32.93
C SER A 414 61.85 25.04 32.79
N LYS A 415 60.98 25.72 32.03
CA LYS A 415 61.06 27.19 31.82
C LYS A 415 60.86 28.01 33.11
N SER A 416 60.11 27.48 34.06
CA SER A 416 59.80 28.13 35.35
C SER A 416 61.00 28.24 36.30
N LYS A 417 61.96 27.31 36.23
CA LYS A 417 63.13 27.28 37.13
C LYS A 417 64.11 28.44 36.92
N HIS A 418 64.19 29.02 35.73
CA HIS A 418 65.16 30.08 35.44
C HIS A 418 64.78 31.44 36.05
N ALA A 419 63.48 31.74 36.18
CA ALA A 419 62.99 32.98 36.78
C ALA A 419 63.16 33.02 38.32
N MET A 420 63.35 31.85 38.95
CA MET A 420 63.39 31.73 40.41
C MET A 420 64.74 32.11 41.04
N ASN A 421 65.85 32.04 40.30
CA ASN A 421 67.20 32.31 40.85
C ASN A 421 67.52 33.80 41.06
N GLU A 422 66.84 34.71 40.34
CA GLU A 422 67.07 36.16 40.44
C GLU A 422 66.43 36.76 41.71
N ALA A 423 65.38 36.12 42.24
CA ALA A 423 64.66 36.56 43.43
C ALA A 423 65.38 36.24 44.76
N VAL A 424 66.31 35.27 44.76
CA VAL A 424 66.94 34.74 45.98
C VAL A 424 67.92 35.71 46.64
N MET A 425 68.57 36.60 45.86
CA MET A 425 69.54 37.57 46.40
C MET A 425 68.89 38.67 47.25
N LYS A 426 67.58 38.92 47.07
CA LYS A 426 66.85 39.96 47.81
C LYS A 426 66.33 39.47 49.17
N VAL A 427 66.20 38.16 49.34
CA VAL A 427 65.62 37.49 50.53
C VAL A 427 66.58 37.46 51.72
N LEU A 428 67.89 37.49 51.50
CA LEU A 428 68.89 37.35 52.57
C LEU A 428 68.90 38.49 53.61
N GLY A 429 68.32 39.65 53.29
CA GLY A 429 68.21 40.78 54.23
C GLY A 429 66.96 40.77 55.12
N GLU A 430 65.94 39.97 54.79
CA GLU A 430 64.65 39.96 55.52
C GLU A 430 64.51 38.77 56.50
N VAL A 431 65.48 37.84 56.52
CA VAL A 431 65.46 36.62 57.34
C VAL A 431 65.70 36.87 58.83
N GLU A 432 66.38 37.96 59.19
CA GLU A 432 66.67 38.28 60.60
C GLU A 432 65.42 38.71 61.38
N THR A 433 64.46 39.36 60.71
CA THR A 433 63.18 39.80 61.30
C THR A 433 62.11 38.71 61.30
N ALA A 434 62.27 37.65 60.48
CA ALA A 434 61.27 36.58 60.31
C ALA A 434 61.32 35.51 61.43
N MET A 435 62.42 35.41 62.18
CA MET A 435 62.62 34.37 63.19
C MET A 435 61.75 34.59 64.44
N GLU A 436 61.41 35.84 64.77
CA GLU A 436 60.46 36.20 65.84
C GLU A 436 58.99 35.94 65.47
N GLY A 437 58.64 36.02 64.17
CA GLY A 437 57.27 35.75 63.69
C GLY A 437 56.92 34.26 63.61
N LEU A 438 57.91 33.39 63.48
CA LEU A 438 57.72 31.95 63.23
C LEU A 438 57.18 31.17 64.44
N GLU A 439 57.50 31.60 65.66
CA GLU A 439 56.96 31.05 66.91
C GLU A 439 55.43 31.28 67.03
N ASN A 440 54.97 32.48 66.64
CA ASN A 440 53.55 32.85 66.65
C ASN A 440 52.76 32.20 65.51
N VAL A 441 53.34 32.10 64.31
CA VAL A 441 52.72 31.41 63.17
C VAL A 441 52.57 29.91 63.45
N ARG A 442 53.52 29.27 64.14
CA ARG A 442 53.42 27.83 64.43
C ARG A 442 52.27 27.47 65.37
N LYS A 443 51.96 28.34 66.36
CA LYS A 443 50.81 28.14 67.26
C LYS A 443 49.46 28.44 66.57
N ALA A 444 49.41 29.45 65.71
CA ALA A 444 48.22 29.77 64.92
C ALA A 444 47.92 28.70 63.86
N SER A 445 48.95 28.20 63.18
CA SER A 445 48.82 27.20 62.10
C SER A 445 48.38 25.83 62.64
N ALA A 446 48.81 25.41 63.84
CA ALA A 446 48.36 24.15 64.43
C ALA A 446 46.86 24.16 64.82
N ALA A 447 46.36 25.32 65.26
CA ALA A 447 44.93 25.51 65.56
C ALA A 447 44.08 25.58 64.27
N GLU A 448 44.60 26.23 63.22
CA GLU A 448 43.94 26.31 61.92
C GLU A 448 43.92 24.97 61.18
N GLU A 449 45.00 24.19 61.24
CA GLU A 449 45.09 22.84 60.65
C GLU A 449 44.07 21.88 61.28
N SER A 450 43.88 21.94 62.60
CA SER A 450 42.87 21.14 63.31
C SER A 450 41.45 21.53 62.89
N GLY A 451 41.15 22.84 62.79
CA GLY A 451 39.84 23.31 62.35
C GLY A 451 39.58 23.02 60.86
N ARG A 452 40.63 23.03 60.03
CA ARG A 452 40.55 22.66 58.61
C ARG A 452 40.25 21.17 58.46
N ASN A 453 40.89 20.30 59.25
CA ASN A 453 40.64 18.86 59.20
C ASN A 453 39.22 18.50 59.65
N ASP A 454 38.68 19.14 60.70
CA ASP A 454 37.29 18.94 61.13
C ASP A 454 36.28 19.40 60.08
N ARG A 455 36.52 20.56 59.44
CA ARG A 455 35.68 21.03 58.33
C ARG A 455 35.76 20.10 57.14
N LEU A 456 36.94 19.60 56.79
CA LEU A 456 37.14 18.67 55.69
C LEU A 456 36.45 17.32 55.96
N ALA A 457 36.56 16.78 57.18
CA ALA A 457 35.86 15.58 57.60
C ALA A 457 34.33 15.77 57.57
N THR A 458 33.85 16.92 58.03
CA THR A 458 32.41 17.25 58.01
C THR A 458 31.89 17.39 56.57
N GLN A 459 32.62 18.11 55.71
CA GLN A 459 32.26 18.28 54.30
C GLN A 459 32.32 16.95 53.53
N THR A 460 33.31 16.10 53.82
CA THR A 460 33.43 14.77 53.20
C THR A 460 32.28 13.86 53.65
N ASN A 461 31.92 13.86 54.94
CA ASN A 461 30.76 13.10 55.43
C ASN A 461 29.44 13.62 54.85
N GLN A 462 29.30 14.94 54.65
CA GLN A 462 28.14 15.52 53.97
C GLN A 462 28.09 15.15 52.49
N LEU A 463 29.23 15.13 51.78
CA LEU A 463 29.33 14.70 50.39
C LEU A 463 29.01 13.21 50.23
N VAL A 464 29.56 12.35 51.08
CA VAL A 464 29.30 10.90 51.05
C VAL A 464 27.83 10.61 51.43
N GLY A 465 27.29 11.30 52.43
CA GLY A 465 25.87 11.23 52.77
C GLY A 465 24.97 11.71 51.63
N GLY A 466 25.31 12.84 51.00
CA GLY A 466 24.58 13.38 49.85
C GLY A 466 24.62 12.45 48.63
N LEU A 467 25.78 11.86 48.31
CA LEU A 467 25.91 10.87 47.24
C LEU A 467 25.11 9.61 47.52
N THR A 468 25.08 9.14 48.77
CA THR A 468 24.29 7.97 49.17
C THR A 468 22.80 8.24 48.96
N THR A 469 22.30 9.39 49.42
CA THR A 469 20.90 9.81 49.22
C THR A 469 20.58 10.01 47.73
N GLN A 470 21.52 10.55 46.94
CA GLN A 470 21.34 10.74 45.49
C GLN A 470 21.24 9.39 44.76
N VAL A 471 22.10 8.42 45.12
CA VAL A 471 22.09 7.06 44.56
C VAL A 471 20.81 6.31 44.96
N GLU A 472 20.37 6.45 46.21
CA GLU A 472 19.13 5.83 46.71
C GLU A 472 17.89 6.43 46.01
N SER A 473 17.89 7.75 45.78
CA SER A 473 16.86 8.43 44.99
C SER A 473 16.85 7.99 43.52
N LEU A 474 18.03 7.86 42.89
CA LEU A 474 18.15 7.36 41.51
C LEU A 474 17.70 5.90 41.39
N LEU A 475 18.06 5.04 42.33
CA LEU A 475 17.59 3.65 42.38
C LEU A 475 16.07 3.59 42.53
N GLY A 476 15.48 4.43 43.38
CA GLY A 476 14.03 4.57 43.51
C GLY A 476 13.37 5.02 42.22
N ALA A 477 13.92 6.03 41.54
CA ALA A 477 13.41 6.54 40.27
C ALA A 477 13.51 5.50 39.14
N VAL A 478 14.64 4.77 39.05
CA VAL A 478 14.82 3.69 38.08
C VAL A 478 13.85 2.55 38.35
N SER A 479 13.66 2.15 39.60
CA SER A 479 12.69 1.12 39.98
C SER A 479 11.25 1.51 39.62
N ASP A 480 10.85 2.75 39.88
CA ASP A 480 9.52 3.26 39.49
C ASP A 480 9.36 3.30 37.96
N GLN A 481 10.41 3.72 37.25
CA GLN A 481 10.43 3.74 35.79
C GLN A 481 10.33 2.34 35.18
N VAL A 482 11.02 1.35 35.74
CA VAL A 482 10.92 -0.06 35.32
C VAL A 482 9.51 -0.58 35.56
N SER A 483 8.89 -0.27 36.71
CA SER A 483 7.49 -0.64 37.00
C SER A 483 6.49 -0.01 36.01
N LYS A 484 6.68 1.27 35.66
CA LYS A 484 5.85 1.96 34.65
C LYS A 484 6.04 1.36 33.26
N THR A 485 7.29 1.03 32.91
CA THR A 485 7.62 0.40 31.63
C THR A 485 7.00 -0.99 31.52
N GLN A 486 7.05 -1.79 32.59
CA GLN A 486 6.39 -3.09 32.63
C GLN A 486 4.87 -2.96 32.43
N ARG A 487 4.23 -2.03 33.14
CA ARG A 487 2.79 -1.75 32.96
C ARG A 487 2.44 -1.30 31.54
N ASN A 488 3.29 -0.50 30.92
CA ASN A 488 3.09 -0.10 29.51
C ASN A 488 3.25 -1.29 28.56
N ILE A 489 4.22 -2.18 28.81
CA ILE A 489 4.39 -3.41 28.01
C ILE A 489 3.17 -4.31 28.16
N ASP A 490 2.64 -4.48 29.37
CA ASP A 490 1.44 -5.28 29.61
C ASP A 490 0.21 -4.66 28.93
N ALA A 491 0.05 -3.33 29.00
CA ALA A 491 -1.02 -2.62 28.31
C ALA A 491 -0.90 -2.71 26.78
N LEU A 492 0.32 -2.59 26.24
CA LEU A 492 0.58 -2.78 24.80
C LEU A 492 0.29 -4.22 24.37
N GLY A 493 0.64 -5.21 25.20
CA GLY A 493 0.33 -6.62 24.97
C GLY A 493 -1.17 -6.87 24.92
N ASP A 494 -1.92 -6.34 25.88
CA ASP A 494 -3.39 -6.46 25.96
C ASP A 494 -4.09 -5.78 24.78
N VAL A 495 -3.67 -4.56 24.41
CA VAL A 495 -4.19 -3.86 23.23
C VAL A 495 -3.85 -4.61 21.94
N SER A 496 -2.61 -5.10 21.81
CA SER A 496 -2.19 -5.87 20.63
C SER A 496 -2.97 -7.17 20.48
N LEU A 497 -3.20 -7.89 21.59
CA LEU A 497 -4.02 -9.10 21.58
C LEU A 497 -5.48 -8.80 21.20
N ARG A 498 -6.07 -7.72 21.72
CA ARG A 498 -7.43 -7.29 21.32
C ARG A 498 -7.49 -6.87 19.85
N ALA A 499 -6.48 -6.17 19.35
CA ALA A 499 -6.41 -5.77 17.95
C ALA A 499 -6.30 -6.98 17.02
N ILE A 500 -5.48 -7.98 17.39
CA ILE A 500 -5.35 -9.24 16.66
C ILE A 500 -6.69 -10.01 16.65
N ASP A 501 -7.38 -10.09 17.78
CA ASP A 501 -8.70 -10.75 17.84
C ASP A 501 -9.74 -10.00 17.00
N GLY A 502 -9.78 -8.68 17.09
CA GLY A 502 -10.65 -7.83 16.27
C GLY A 502 -10.37 -7.97 14.76
N MET A 503 -9.09 -8.07 14.38
CA MET A 503 -8.66 -8.30 13.01
C MET A 503 -9.04 -9.71 12.52
N ASN A 504 -8.91 -10.73 13.36
CA ASN A 504 -9.32 -12.10 13.03
C ASN A 504 -10.84 -12.19 12.82
N GLN A 505 -11.63 -11.56 13.70
CA GLN A 505 -13.08 -11.43 13.53
C GLN A 505 -13.44 -10.62 12.26
N GLY A 506 -12.70 -9.56 11.97
CA GLY A 506 -12.84 -8.78 10.73
C GLY A 506 -12.60 -9.64 9.50
N ALA A 507 -11.53 -10.45 9.48
CA ALA A 507 -11.20 -11.35 8.40
C ALA A 507 -12.29 -12.42 8.19
N LEU A 508 -12.82 -13.02 9.26
CA LEU A 508 -13.95 -13.95 9.18
C LEU A 508 -15.21 -13.29 8.60
N THR A 509 -15.48 -12.04 8.99
CA THR A 509 -16.63 -11.28 8.47
C THR A 509 -16.46 -10.97 6.98
N ILE A 510 -15.26 -10.56 6.56
CA ILE A 510 -14.93 -10.33 5.15
C ILE A 510 -15.03 -11.62 4.34
N GLY A 511 -14.58 -12.76 4.88
CA GLY A 511 -14.73 -14.06 4.24
C GLY A 511 -16.20 -14.44 4.00
N SER A 512 -17.04 -14.27 5.02
CA SER A 512 -18.51 -14.48 4.90
C SER A 512 -19.14 -13.53 3.87
N ALA A 513 -18.75 -12.26 3.87
CA ALA A 513 -19.23 -11.28 2.90
C ALA A 513 -18.84 -11.66 1.46
N ALA A 514 -17.60 -12.09 1.23
CA ALA A 514 -17.12 -12.54 -0.07
C ALA A 514 -17.91 -13.75 -0.58
N GLN A 515 -18.20 -14.72 0.28
CA GLN A 515 -19.01 -15.90 -0.07
C GLN A 515 -20.47 -15.55 -0.40
N ARG A 516 -21.06 -14.58 0.31
CA ARG A 516 -22.39 -14.04 -0.03
C ARG A 516 -22.37 -13.32 -1.38
N PHE A 517 -21.31 -12.57 -1.68
CA PHE A 517 -21.11 -11.92 -2.97
C PHE A 517 -20.98 -12.93 -4.12
N GLU A 518 -20.21 -14.00 -3.94
CA GLU A 518 -20.06 -15.09 -4.90
C GLU A 518 -21.42 -15.74 -5.20
N THR A 519 -22.19 -16.06 -4.15
CA THR A 519 -23.53 -16.64 -4.27
C THR A 519 -24.48 -15.71 -5.04
N ALA A 520 -24.45 -14.41 -4.75
CA ALA A 520 -25.26 -13.42 -5.46
C ALA A 520 -24.84 -13.30 -6.94
N GLY A 521 -23.54 -13.36 -7.24
CA GLY A 521 -23.01 -13.38 -8.60
C GLY A 521 -23.49 -14.60 -9.39
N GLY A 522 -23.52 -15.78 -8.76
CA GLY A 522 -24.10 -16.99 -9.33
C GLY A 522 -25.58 -16.83 -9.69
N ALA A 523 -26.40 -16.29 -8.78
CA ALA A 523 -27.83 -16.07 -9.02
C ALA A 523 -28.11 -15.10 -10.19
N VAL A 524 -27.28 -14.07 -10.35
CA VAL A 524 -27.38 -13.14 -11.48
C VAL A 524 -27.02 -13.83 -12.80
N THR A 525 -25.98 -14.67 -12.79
CA THR A 525 -25.57 -15.45 -13.97
C THR A 525 -26.67 -16.43 -14.40
N ASP A 526 -27.30 -17.13 -13.45
CA ASP A 526 -28.44 -18.01 -13.72
C ASP A 526 -29.65 -17.25 -14.31
N ALA A 527 -29.92 -16.03 -13.83
CA ALA A 527 -30.98 -15.19 -14.38
C ALA A 527 -30.70 -14.79 -15.83
N PHE A 528 -29.44 -14.49 -16.17
CA PHE A 528 -29.01 -14.22 -17.55
C PHE A 528 -29.13 -15.45 -18.47
N ASP A 529 -28.75 -16.63 -18.00
CA ASP A 529 -28.91 -17.86 -18.81
C ASP A 529 -30.39 -18.15 -19.11
N ARG A 530 -31.27 -17.99 -18.09
CA ARG A 530 -32.72 -18.14 -18.27
C ARG A 530 -33.30 -17.12 -19.23
N SER A 531 -32.86 -15.86 -19.15
CA SER A 531 -33.29 -14.79 -20.07
C SER A 531 -32.85 -15.09 -21.51
N THR A 532 -31.64 -15.63 -21.70
CA THR A 532 -31.14 -16.06 -23.01
C THR A 532 -31.98 -17.19 -23.59
N LYS A 533 -32.30 -18.22 -22.79
CA LYS A 533 -33.23 -19.29 -23.20
C LYS A 533 -34.59 -18.75 -23.59
N VAL A 534 -35.19 -17.85 -22.80
CA VAL A 534 -36.49 -17.24 -23.15
C VAL A 534 -36.43 -16.50 -24.49
N ALA A 535 -35.35 -15.76 -24.76
CA ALA A 535 -35.17 -15.07 -26.03
C ALA A 535 -35.07 -16.06 -27.21
N GLU A 536 -34.37 -17.19 -27.02
CA GLU A 536 -34.25 -18.25 -28.03
C GLU A 536 -35.61 -18.91 -28.30
N THR A 537 -36.38 -19.25 -27.25
CA THR A 537 -37.73 -19.81 -27.41
C THR A 537 -38.67 -18.83 -28.12
N LEU A 538 -38.58 -17.53 -27.81
CA LEU A 538 -39.37 -16.48 -28.48
C LEU A 538 -39.00 -16.37 -29.96
N ALA A 539 -37.71 -16.40 -30.31
CA ALA A 539 -37.26 -16.37 -31.69
C ALA A 539 -37.77 -17.59 -32.49
N THR A 540 -37.69 -18.78 -31.89
CA THR A 540 -38.15 -20.03 -32.50
C THR A 540 -39.67 -20.04 -32.71
N THR A 541 -40.41 -19.52 -31.73
CA THR A 541 -41.87 -19.39 -31.79
C THR A 541 -42.28 -18.37 -32.85
N ALA A 542 -41.59 -17.23 -32.94
CA ALA A 542 -41.84 -16.23 -33.97
C ALA A 542 -41.61 -16.79 -35.38
N ALA A 543 -40.54 -17.57 -35.59
CA ALA A 543 -40.28 -18.24 -36.86
C ALA A 543 -41.39 -19.25 -37.23
N SER A 544 -41.87 -20.03 -36.26
CA SER A 544 -42.97 -20.98 -36.45
C SER A 544 -44.29 -20.26 -36.80
N LEU A 545 -44.56 -19.15 -36.12
CA LEU A 545 -45.75 -18.32 -36.36
C LEU A 545 -45.71 -17.65 -37.74
N GLN A 546 -44.54 -17.18 -38.17
CA GLN A 546 -44.31 -16.64 -39.51
C GLN A 546 -44.56 -17.70 -40.59
N ALA A 547 -44.05 -18.92 -40.38
CA ALA A 547 -44.26 -20.05 -41.29
C ALA A 547 -45.75 -20.43 -41.38
N ALA A 548 -46.45 -20.51 -40.24
CA ALA A 548 -47.87 -20.78 -40.18
C ALA A 548 -48.70 -19.68 -40.88
N SER A 549 -48.37 -18.41 -40.64
CA SER A 549 -49.02 -17.27 -41.30
C SER A 549 -48.87 -17.34 -42.83
N THR A 550 -47.66 -17.68 -43.31
CA THR A 550 -47.39 -17.84 -44.75
C THR A 550 -48.16 -19.02 -45.34
N ALA A 551 -48.31 -20.13 -44.59
CA ALA A 551 -49.08 -21.30 -45.02
C ALA A 551 -50.58 -20.98 -45.11
N VAL A 552 -51.12 -20.24 -44.14
CA VAL A 552 -52.52 -19.77 -44.15
C VAL A 552 -52.77 -18.83 -45.33
N GLN A 553 -51.86 -17.89 -45.59
CA GLN A 553 -51.98 -16.97 -46.73
C GLN A 553 -52.01 -17.72 -48.07
N ARG A 554 -51.11 -18.69 -48.27
CA ARG A 554 -51.13 -19.57 -49.44
C ARG A 554 -52.41 -20.39 -49.55
N GLY A 555 -52.93 -20.88 -48.42
CA GLY A 555 -54.21 -21.60 -48.36
C GLY A 555 -55.38 -20.74 -48.84
N PHE A 556 -55.46 -19.48 -48.42
CA PHE A 556 -56.48 -18.54 -48.88
C PHE A 556 -56.34 -18.19 -50.37
N GLU A 557 -55.13 -18.01 -50.89
CA GLU A 557 -54.90 -17.77 -52.33
C GLU A 557 -55.33 -18.96 -53.18
N GLN A 558 -54.97 -20.18 -52.77
CA GLN A 558 -55.39 -21.42 -53.45
C GLN A 558 -56.91 -21.61 -53.38
N TYR A 559 -57.53 -21.28 -52.24
CA TYR A 559 -58.97 -21.34 -52.09
C TYR A 559 -59.69 -20.33 -52.99
N ASP A 560 -59.24 -19.07 -53.05
CA ASP A 560 -59.86 -18.07 -53.95
C ASP A 560 -59.73 -18.46 -55.43
N SER A 561 -58.60 -19.06 -55.81
CA SER A 561 -58.39 -19.62 -57.15
C SER A 561 -59.35 -20.79 -57.44
N THR A 562 -59.48 -21.72 -56.49
CA THR A 562 -60.40 -22.86 -56.62
C THR A 562 -61.85 -22.37 -56.70
N ARG A 563 -62.23 -21.37 -55.89
CA ARG A 563 -63.56 -20.74 -55.93
C ARG A 563 -63.84 -20.13 -57.30
N LYS A 564 -62.94 -19.32 -57.84
CA LYS A 564 -63.07 -18.75 -59.20
C LYS A 564 -63.24 -19.83 -60.26
N THR A 565 -62.50 -20.94 -60.13
CA THR A 565 -62.60 -22.08 -61.06
C THR A 565 -63.97 -22.75 -60.95
N VAL A 566 -64.44 -23.02 -59.74
CA VAL A 566 -65.77 -23.58 -59.47
C VAL A 566 -66.88 -22.66 -59.97
N ASP A 567 -66.82 -21.36 -59.68
CA ASP A 567 -67.78 -20.36 -60.17
C ASP A 567 -67.84 -20.36 -61.71
N THR A 568 -66.67 -20.45 -62.37
CA THR A 568 -66.57 -20.53 -63.83
C THR A 568 -67.15 -21.85 -64.38
N GLN A 569 -66.88 -22.98 -63.72
CA GLN A 569 -67.40 -24.29 -64.11
C GLN A 569 -68.92 -24.39 -63.91
N VAL A 570 -69.46 -23.84 -62.81
CA VAL A 570 -70.90 -23.76 -62.56
C VAL A 570 -71.57 -22.85 -63.58
N ALA A 571 -70.97 -21.70 -63.91
CA ALA A 571 -71.48 -20.82 -64.96
C ALA A 571 -71.46 -21.50 -66.35
N ALA A 572 -70.41 -22.25 -66.67
CA ALA A 572 -70.31 -23.02 -67.90
C ALA A 572 -71.36 -24.15 -67.96
N LEU A 573 -71.58 -24.87 -66.85
CA LEU A 573 -72.63 -25.87 -66.71
C LEU A 573 -74.03 -25.25 -66.88
N MET A 574 -74.30 -24.10 -66.26
CA MET A 574 -75.56 -23.37 -66.45
C MET A 574 -75.75 -22.94 -67.91
N GLY A 575 -74.70 -22.44 -68.57
CA GLY A 575 -74.74 -22.11 -70.00
C GLY A 575 -74.99 -23.33 -70.89
N LEU A 576 -74.39 -24.49 -70.56
CA LEU A 576 -74.64 -25.77 -71.23
C LEU A 576 -76.08 -26.23 -71.04
N ILE A 577 -76.65 -26.10 -69.84
CA ILE A 577 -78.06 -26.41 -69.55
C ILE A 577 -78.99 -25.52 -70.38
N GLU A 578 -78.72 -24.21 -70.46
CA GLU A 578 -79.49 -23.25 -71.24
C GLU A 578 -79.45 -23.59 -72.75
N SER A 579 -78.28 -23.98 -73.25
CA SER A 579 -78.06 -24.41 -74.64
C SER A 579 -78.78 -25.72 -74.94
N VAL A 580 -78.67 -26.73 -74.07
CA VAL A 580 -79.25 -28.07 -74.25
C VAL A 580 -80.78 -28.04 -74.12
N LYS A 581 -81.33 -27.23 -73.21
CA LYS A 581 -82.78 -27.00 -73.08
C LYS A 581 -83.41 -26.42 -74.36
N ARG A 582 -82.60 -25.75 -75.19
CA ARG A 582 -83.03 -25.10 -76.44
C ARG A 582 -83.00 -26.04 -77.65
N GLU A 583 -82.26 -27.15 -77.60
CA GLU A 583 -81.90 -27.90 -78.82
C GLU A 583 -82.33 -29.37 -78.91
N ALA A 584 -82.59 -30.09 -77.82
CA ALA A 584 -83.20 -31.43 -77.92
C ALA A 584 -83.83 -31.85 -76.59
N GLY A 585 -85.04 -32.43 -76.67
CA GLY A 585 -85.72 -33.01 -75.52
C GLY A 585 -84.86 -34.09 -74.87
N ILE A 586 -84.40 -33.82 -73.65
CA ILE A 586 -83.69 -34.78 -72.79
C ILE A 586 -84.50 -34.94 -71.49
N SER A 587 -84.44 -36.15 -70.94
CA SER A 587 -85.22 -36.60 -69.79
C SER A 587 -85.13 -35.65 -68.60
N GLN A 588 -86.28 -35.42 -67.95
CA GLN A 588 -86.43 -34.67 -66.70
C GLN A 588 -85.40 -35.10 -65.63
N GLU A 589 -84.94 -36.35 -65.71
CA GLU A 589 -83.98 -36.98 -64.81
C GLU A 589 -82.57 -36.39 -64.91
N LEU A 590 -82.07 -36.07 -66.11
CA LEU A 590 -80.71 -35.53 -66.29
C LEU A 590 -80.63 -34.06 -65.83
N VAL A 591 -81.68 -33.28 -66.11
CA VAL A 591 -81.82 -31.91 -65.59
C VAL A 591 -81.94 -31.91 -64.08
N ASN A 592 -82.69 -32.84 -63.50
CA ASN A 592 -82.76 -33.00 -62.04
C ASN A 592 -81.40 -33.39 -61.46
N SER A 593 -80.68 -34.35 -62.05
CA SER A 593 -79.36 -34.79 -61.55
C SER A 593 -78.31 -33.66 -61.58
N ILE A 594 -78.29 -32.85 -62.64
CA ILE A 594 -77.39 -31.69 -62.73
C ILE A 594 -77.82 -30.60 -61.75
N LYS A 595 -79.12 -30.35 -61.58
CA LYS A 595 -79.63 -29.40 -60.58
C LYS A 595 -79.22 -29.83 -59.17
N THR A 596 -79.40 -31.11 -58.83
CA THR A 596 -78.96 -31.68 -57.55
C THR A 596 -77.44 -31.58 -57.36
N SER A 597 -76.65 -31.78 -58.42
CA SER A 597 -75.19 -31.64 -58.35
C SER A 597 -74.76 -30.18 -58.15
N ALA A 598 -75.43 -29.22 -58.80
CA ALA A 598 -75.18 -27.80 -58.62
C ALA A 598 -75.64 -27.30 -57.23
N GLU A 599 -76.75 -27.81 -56.70
CA GLU A 599 -77.21 -27.56 -55.33
C GLU A 599 -76.23 -28.17 -54.30
N ALA A 600 -75.74 -29.40 -54.53
CA ALA A 600 -74.72 -30.02 -53.69
C ALA A 600 -73.39 -29.24 -53.72
N MET A 601 -72.96 -28.73 -54.88
CA MET A 601 -71.77 -27.87 -54.97
C MET A 601 -71.98 -26.53 -54.25
N ARG A 602 -73.15 -25.89 -54.37
CA ARG A 602 -73.47 -24.66 -53.62
C ARG A 602 -73.52 -24.90 -52.12
N GLN A 603 -74.05 -26.05 -51.70
CA GLN A 603 -74.08 -26.43 -50.29
C GLN A 603 -72.65 -26.67 -49.75
N SER A 604 -71.82 -27.39 -50.50
CA SER A 604 -70.41 -27.59 -50.15
C SER A 604 -69.62 -26.28 -50.10
N GLU A 605 -69.90 -25.31 -50.99
CA GLU A 605 -69.30 -23.96 -50.95
C GLU A 605 -69.74 -23.16 -49.73
N ALA A 606 -71.00 -23.29 -49.31
CA ALA A 606 -71.52 -22.66 -48.10
C ALA A 606 -70.89 -23.28 -46.83
N GLU A 607 -70.79 -24.61 -46.77
CA GLU A 607 -70.14 -25.33 -45.67
C GLU A 607 -68.64 -25.01 -45.58
N ALA A 608 -67.94 -24.90 -46.72
CA ALA A 608 -66.54 -24.49 -46.77
C ALA A 608 -66.35 -23.03 -46.30
N ARG A 609 -67.25 -22.11 -46.65
CA ARG A 609 -67.25 -20.73 -46.11
C ARG A 609 -67.42 -20.70 -44.61
N GLU A 610 -68.35 -21.50 -44.08
CA GLU A 610 -68.59 -21.57 -42.65
C GLU A 610 -67.36 -22.13 -41.92
N HIS A 611 -66.76 -23.21 -42.41
CA HIS A 611 -65.53 -23.74 -41.85
C HIS A 611 -64.34 -22.77 -41.93
N LEU A 612 -64.16 -22.04 -43.03
CA LEU A 612 -63.11 -21.00 -43.11
C LEU A 612 -63.37 -19.83 -42.15
N GLY A 613 -64.64 -19.46 -41.96
CA GLY A 613 -65.04 -18.49 -40.93
C GLY A 613 -64.68 -18.96 -39.53
N GLN A 614 -64.94 -20.23 -39.22
CA GLN A 614 -64.55 -20.87 -37.95
C GLN A 614 -63.02 -20.95 -37.77
N VAL A 615 -62.27 -21.28 -38.84
CA VAL A 615 -60.80 -21.31 -38.81
C VAL A 615 -60.22 -19.91 -38.58
N ASN A 616 -60.76 -18.89 -39.24
CA ASN A 616 -60.33 -17.50 -39.03
C ASN A 616 -60.64 -17.03 -37.59
N ALA A 617 -61.84 -17.35 -37.08
CA ALA A 617 -62.19 -17.05 -35.69
C ALA A 617 -61.28 -17.78 -34.68
N ALA A 618 -60.93 -19.05 -34.95
CA ALA A 618 -60.00 -19.82 -34.14
C ALA A 618 -58.57 -19.25 -34.18
N LEU A 619 -58.10 -18.78 -35.35
CA LEU A 619 -56.81 -18.09 -35.51
C LEU A 619 -56.77 -16.78 -34.73
N VAL A 620 -57.79 -15.93 -34.87
CA VAL A 620 -57.88 -14.65 -34.13
C VAL A 620 -57.88 -14.92 -32.62
N LYS A 621 -58.63 -15.92 -32.16
CA LYS A 621 -58.64 -16.32 -30.75
C LYS A 621 -57.28 -16.85 -30.30
N ALA A 622 -56.63 -17.72 -31.07
CA ALA A 622 -55.30 -18.25 -30.76
C ALA A 622 -54.23 -17.16 -30.68
N PHE A 623 -54.25 -16.16 -31.57
CA PHE A 623 -53.34 -15.01 -31.52
C PHE A 623 -53.60 -14.12 -30.29
N SER A 624 -54.87 -13.90 -29.95
CA SER A 624 -55.26 -13.15 -28.74
C SER A 624 -54.82 -13.87 -27.47
N ASP A 625 -55.08 -15.18 -27.38
CA ASP A 625 -54.70 -16.02 -26.23
C ASP A 625 -53.17 -16.11 -26.11
N PHE A 626 -52.45 -16.22 -27.23
CA PHE A 626 -50.99 -16.16 -27.27
C PHE A 626 -50.45 -14.81 -26.79
N GLY A 627 -51.02 -13.69 -27.26
CA GLY A 627 -50.64 -12.35 -26.82
C GLY A 627 -50.84 -12.15 -25.32
N ASN A 628 -51.97 -12.61 -24.78
CA ASN A 628 -52.26 -12.58 -23.35
C ASN A 628 -51.30 -13.46 -22.54
N ALA A 629 -51.01 -14.68 -23.02
CA ALA A 629 -50.05 -15.57 -22.39
C ALA A 629 -48.62 -14.99 -22.39
N LEU A 630 -48.22 -14.34 -23.47
CA LEU A 630 -46.89 -13.71 -23.61
C LEU A 630 -46.76 -12.50 -22.67
N VAL A 631 -47.77 -11.64 -22.59
CA VAL A 631 -47.81 -10.53 -21.62
C VAL A 631 -47.77 -11.05 -20.19
N SER A 632 -48.51 -12.12 -19.89
CA SER A 632 -48.50 -12.76 -18.57
C SER A 632 -47.12 -13.33 -18.23
N GLN A 633 -46.49 -14.04 -19.17
CA GLN A 633 -45.17 -14.64 -18.98
C GLN A 633 -44.09 -13.57 -18.80
N VAL A 634 -44.13 -12.49 -19.58
CA VAL A 634 -43.22 -11.35 -19.44
C VAL A 634 -43.42 -10.65 -18.09
N LYS A 635 -44.66 -10.41 -17.66
CA LYS A 635 -44.96 -9.86 -16.32
C LYS A 635 -44.45 -10.77 -15.21
N SER A 636 -44.63 -12.08 -15.33
CA SER A 636 -44.14 -13.06 -14.36
C SER A 636 -42.61 -13.03 -14.28
N THR A 637 -41.94 -13.01 -15.44
CA THR A 637 -40.47 -12.97 -15.51
C THR A 637 -39.91 -11.68 -14.94
N ILE A 638 -40.55 -10.53 -15.21
CA ILE A 638 -40.18 -9.23 -14.61
C ILE A 638 -40.36 -9.26 -13.10
N ALA A 639 -41.50 -9.77 -12.60
CA ALA A 639 -41.75 -9.85 -11.17
C ALA A 639 -40.75 -10.79 -10.45
N GLU A 640 -40.36 -11.89 -11.09
CA GLU A 640 -39.35 -12.81 -10.57
C GLU A 640 -37.95 -12.18 -10.59
N THR A 641 -37.61 -11.44 -11.66
CA THR A 641 -36.36 -10.68 -11.77
C THR A 641 -36.28 -9.58 -10.71
N ASP A 642 -37.36 -8.82 -10.50
CA ASP A 642 -37.45 -7.82 -9.43
C ASP A 642 -37.28 -8.45 -8.05
N ARG A 643 -37.86 -9.64 -7.83
CA ARG A 643 -37.69 -10.37 -6.57
C ARG A 643 -36.24 -10.80 -6.34
N HIS A 644 -35.56 -11.29 -7.37
CA HIS A 644 -34.15 -11.67 -7.30
C HIS A 644 -33.23 -10.45 -7.13
N LEU A 645 -33.50 -9.34 -7.81
CA LEU A 645 -32.79 -8.07 -7.62
C LEU A 645 -33.01 -7.50 -6.22
N ALA A 646 -34.24 -7.55 -5.69
CA ALA A 646 -34.56 -7.14 -4.33
C ALA A 646 -33.83 -8.01 -3.28
N GLN A 647 -33.72 -9.33 -3.50
CA GLN A 647 -32.94 -10.21 -2.64
C GLN A 647 -31.44 -9.93 -2.74
N GLY A 648 -30.90 -9.76 -3.95
CA GLY A 648 -29.49 -9.43 -4.17
C GLY A 648 -29.11 -8.09 -3.54
N THR A 649 -29.93 -7.06 -3.72
CA THR A 649 -29.75 -5.75 -3.07
C THR A 649 -29.92 -5.82 -1.56
N GLY A 650 -30.82 -6.65 -1.04
CA GLY A 650 -30.95 -6.93 0.38
C GLY A 650 -29.69 -7.58 0.98
N HIS A 651 -29.12 -8.57 0.30
CA HIS A 651 -27.86 -9.19 0.71
C HIS A 651 -26.68 -8.22 0.65
N LEU A 652 -26.59 -7.40 -0.40
CA LEU A 652 -25.58 -6.35 -0.53
C LEU A 652 -25.67 -5.32 0.59
N ASN A 653 -26.88 -4.86 0.91
CA ASN A 653 -27.09 -3.92 2.01
C ASN A 653 -26.71 -4.55 3.35
N GLY A 654 -27.07 -5.83 3.56
CA GLY A 654 -26.65 -6.59 4.75
C GLY A 654 -25.13 -6.68 4.89
N VAL A 655 -24.41 -6.94 3.79
CA VAL A 655 -22.94 -6.97 3.75
C VAL A 655 -22.35 -5.59 4.06
N VAL A 656 -22.87 -4.51 3.47
CA VAL A 656 -22.41 -3.14 3.74
C VAL A 656 -22.63 -2.77 5.21
N GLN A 657 -23.75 -3.19 5.80
CA GLN A 657 -24.07 -2.93 7.20
C GLN A 657 -23.18 -3.75 8.15
N GLU A 658 -22.89 -5.01 7.84
CA GLU A 658 -21.93 -5.83 8.57
C GLU A 658 -20.52 -5.23 8.50
N LEU A 659 -20.09 -4.75 7.34
CA LEU A 659 -18.80 -4.11 7.15
C LEU A 659 -18.70 -2.78 7.93
N ALA A 660 -19.76 -1.96 7.89
CA ALA A 660 -19.85 -0.73 8.66
C ALA A 660 -19.78 -1.00 10.18
N ASN A 661 -20.45 -2.05 10.65
CA ASN A 661 -20.41 -2.48 12.05
C ASN A 661 -19.04 -3.03 12.46
N ALA A 662 -18.35 -3.75 11.56
CA ALA A 662 -16.99 -4.22 11.80
C ALA A 662 -15.99 -3.06 11.89
N VAL A 663 -16.10 -2.06 11.00
CA VAL A 663 -15.30 -0.84 11.03
C VAL A 663 -15.57 -0.01 12.29
N GLN A 664 -16.83 0.12 12.73
CA GLN A 664 -17.15 0.77 14.00
C GLN A 664 -16.57 0.03 15.21
N ARG A 665 -16.54 -1.31 15.19
CA ARG A 665 -15.89 -2.09 16.25
C ARG A 665 -14.38 -1.86 16.29
N MET A 666 -13.71 -1.82 15.14
CA MET A 666 -12.28 -1.47 15.05
C MET A 666 -11.98 -0.04 15.50
N LYS A 667 -12.92 0.90 15.39
CA LYS A 667 -12.75 2.29 15.85
C LYS A 667 -12.97 2.45 17.36
N ARG A 668 -13.63 1.49 18.02
CA ARG A 668 -13.94 1.52 19.46
C ARG A 668 -12.99 0.65 20.30
N ALA A 669 -12.37 -0.36 19.70
CA ALA A 669 -11.21 -1.06 20.23
C ALA A 669 -9.96 -0.19 20.06
#